data_AF-A0A9I9DPX4-F1
#
_entry.id   AF-A0A9I9DPX4-F1
#
_cell.length_a   1.000
_cell.length_b   1.000
_cell.length_c   1.000
_cell.angle_alpha   90.00
_cell.angle_beta   90.00
_cell.angle_gamma   90.00
#
_symmetry.space_group_name_H-M   'P 1'
#
loop_
_entity.id
_entity.type
_entity.pdbx_description
1 polymer ?
#
loop_
_entity_poly.entity_id
_entity_poly.type
_entity_poly.pdbx_seq_one_letter_code
_entity_poly.pdbx_strand_id
1 'polypeptide(L)'
;MEAIEESRTAIVVLSQNYSTSRWCLRELEKIMESMDDGTNRVLPVFYHVDPSHVRHQSGPFERSFVEYENNGQDSQEQVHRWRDAFARVGHLAGVVVNKNSPEVDSINRITNQIFDKLRRPMLIGPNQLNYLVDMRSKLRDINNLLDFESDEVRFIGIVGMGGIGKTTIAKVLHDSIAFTLFGENSCFVTMSGRDIVTVQCLLLSRLLGTRENINILEKNEGANMIKDCLSRRKVLIIFDGVNDREELGYIAGSFDWFGRGSRVIITTRNKNVFSHPNHEQVQLYNVKPLDYNTSFSLFWKHAFDQQSGGPSEQQFIQLSQNIVEKVEGNPQALEQIGSFLRGKDINVWKEELKSLVLVDNERLFKILKISFDQLGTKGQQAFLDLACFFNGKSTGKIIEILASLEYNSPSEVLKLLCDRYLIEIRDGDTVCMPNLIQEMGREIERKKRQRSRIWLRRDAFDIFDEQHGVKDIKGVVLDKRDTEPNLKLKAKQLQDMSRLKILEIDNVQLSPRNQNDLSNQLRLLHWDGFPSDTLPLNFEAPYLFELLLPNAQTTHLWKELKGFKKLKVIDVSNSQTLVETPNLSAVPNLERLILCNCTRLKKIDNSITKLRLLVLVDLTGCVRLETSECIDILKSRPTVELRGLVLQCRQSLKGICYIRKFFHFFFKIQDHFV
;
A
#
# COMPACT_ATOMS: atom_id res chain seq x y z
N MET A 1 15.65 38.54 36.27
CA MET A 1 15.02 37.26 36.66
C MET A 1 14.19 36.68 35.53
N GLU A 2 13.29 37.44 34.88
CA GLU A 2 12.53 36.95 33.69
C GLU A 2 13.41 36.32 32.60
N ALA A 3 14.53 36.95 32.25
CA ALA A 3 15.46 36.38 31.27
C ALA A 3 16.01 34.98 31.64
N ILE A 4 16.12 34.65 32.94
CA ILE A 4 16.52 33.31 33.40
C ILE A 4 15.39 32.33 33.13
N GLU A 5 14.15 32.69 33.47
CA GLU A 5 12.96 31.85 33.27
C GLU A 5 12.69 31.57 31.79
N GLU A 6 13.00 32.52 30.90
CA GLU A 6 12.83 32.39 29.44
C GLU A 6 14.02 31.68 28.74
N SER A 7 15.11 31.39 29.45
CA SER A 7 16.36 30.89 28.85
C SER A 7 16.41 29.37 28.72
N ARG A 8 16.38 28.85 27.48
CA ARG A 8 16.47 27.41 27.18
C ARG A 8 17.67 26.67 27.78
N THR A 9 18.80 27.35 27.96
CA THR A 9 20.03 26.81 28.53
C THR A 9 20.72 27.90 29.37
N ALA A 10 21.12 27.56 30.60
CA ALA A 10 21.94 28.42 31.46
C ALA A 10 23.37 27.88 31.55
N ILE A 11 24.35 28.72 31.26
CA ILE A 11 25.79 28.40 31.41
C ILE A 11 26.26 29.05 32.70
N VAL A 12 26.67 28.24 33.68
CA VAL A 12 27.12 28.74 34.98
C VAL A 12 28.64 28.68 35.05
N VAL A 13 29.31 29.81 34.88
CA VAL A 13 30.77 29.90 34.96
C VAL A 13 31.21 30.12 36.40
N LEU A 14 31.64 29.05 37.05
CA LEU A 14 32.05 29.02 38.46
C LEU A 14 33.55 29.32 38.56
N SER A 15 33.89 30.51 39.05
CA SER A 15 35.25 30.94 39.35
C SER A 15 35.52 30.95 40.86
N GLN A 16 36.79 31.11 41.27
CA GLN A 16 37.17 31.11 42.69
C GLN A 16 36.45 32.19 43.52
N ASN A 17 36.04 33.30 42.90
CA ASN A 17 35.38 34.42 43.56
C ASN A 17 33.86 34.45 43.31
N TYR A 18 33.28 33.42 42.70
CA TYR A 18 31.85 33.43 42.34
C TYR A 18 30.94 33.67 43.57
N SER A 19 31.28 33.06 44.70
CA SER A 19 30.51 33.15 45.93
C SER A 19 30.65 34.49 46.66
N THR A 20 31.57 35.38 46.28
CA THR A 20 31.69 36.70 46.94
C THR A 20 30.61 37.69 46.47
N SER A 21 29.90 37.36 45.39
CA SER A 21 28.83 38.18 44.83
C SER A 21 27.46 37.61 45.20
N ARG A 22 26.72 38.32 46.06
CA ARG A 22 25.31 38.00 46.36
C ARG A 22 24.43 37.92 45.12
N TRP A 23 24.75 38.70 44.08
CA TRP A 23 23.99 38.67 42.83
C TRP A 23 24.17 37.32 42.11
N CYS A 24 25.41 36.84 41.99
CA CYS A 24 25.70 35.53 41.40
C CYS A 24 25.03 34.39 42.17
N LEU A 25 24.98 34.49 43.50
CA LEU A 25 24.28 33.51 44.35
C LEU A 25 22.76 33.48 44.11
N ARG A 26 22.14 34.66 43.99
CA ARG A 26 20.70 34.77 43.68
C ARG A 26 20.35 34.30 42.27
N GLU A 27 21.19 34.59 41.28
CA GLU A 27 20.99 34.08 39.92
C GLU A 27 21.14 32.56 39.86
N LEU A 28 22.14 32.00 40.56
CA LEU A 28 22.34 30.56 40.63
C LEU A 28 21.15 29.85 41.31
N GLU A 29 20.68 30.38 42.45
CA GLU A 29 19.46 29.89 43.11
C GLU A 29 18.28 29.85 42.13
N LYS A 30 18.02 30.95 41.43
CA LYS A 30 16.91 31.04 40.48
C LYS A 30 17.08 30.12 39.26
N ILE A 31 18.30 29.94 38.77
CA ILE A 31 18.62 28.98 37.69
C ILE A 31 18.30 27.55 38.15
N MET A 32 18.69 27.20 39.39
CA MET A 32 18.44 25.86 39.94
C MET A 32 16.97 25.62 40.26
N GLU A 33 16.22 26.64 40.70
CA GLU A 33 14.75 26.57 40.83
C GLU A 33 14.09 26.32 39.46
N SER A 34 14.47 27.08 38.44
CA SER A 34 13.91 26.91 37.09
C SER A 34 14.31 25.59 36.42
N MET A 35 15.34 24.90 36.93
CA MET A 35 15.71 23.55 36.50
C MET A 35 14.69 22.51 36.97
N ASP A 36 14.09 22.71 38.15
CA ASP A 36 13.14 21.76 38.76
C ASP A 36 11.78 21.77 38.02
N ASP A 37 11.43 22.88 37.39
CA ASP A 37 10.23 23.02 36.55
C ASP A 37 10.39 22.40 35.14
N GLY A 38 11.56 21.82 34.84
CA GLY A 38 11.83 21.09 33.59
C GLY A 38 12.04 21.96 32.35
N THR A 39 12.06 23.30 32.49
CA THR A 39 12.18 24.26 31.39
C THR A 39 13.63 24.54 30.96
N ASN A 40 14.58 24.50 31.91
CA ASN A 40 15.94 25.00 31.69
C ASN A 40 17.05 23.95 31.89
N ARG A 41 17.97 23.86 30.93
CA ARG A 41 19.15 22.99 31.00
C ARG A 41 20.35 23.76 31.56
N VAL A 42 20.97 23.27 32.63
CA VAL A 42 22.13 23.92 33.27
C VAL A 42 23.44 23.23 32.84
N LEU A 43 24.43 24.02 32.40
CA LEU A 43 25.78 23.56 32.08
C LEU A 43 26.79 24.29 32.98
N PRO A 44 27.37 23.63 34.01
CA PRO A 44 28.42 24.25 34.79
C PRO A 44 29.76 24.24 34.05
N VAL A 45 30.47 25.36 34.15
CA VAL A 45 31.84 25.55 33.69
C VAL A 45 32.69 25.85 34.92
N PHE A 46 33.52 24.91 35.33
CA PHE A 46 34.40 25.03 36.49
C PHE A 46 35.70 25.72 36.06
N TYR A 47 35.71 27.04 36.16
CA TYR A 47 36.81 27.87 35.69
C TYR A 47 37.88 28.02 36.77
N HIS A 48 38.97 27.26 36.65
CA HIS A 48 40.08 27.23 37.62
C HIS A 48 39.66 26.88 39.06
N VAL A 49 38.62 26.08 39.18
CA VAL A 49 38.03 25.60 40.43
C VAL A 49 37.81 24.10 40.33
N ASP A 50 38.06 23.38 41.42
CA ASP A 50 37.71 21.97 41.53
C ASP A 50 36.19 21.82 41.81
N PRO A 51 35.45 21.00 41.03
CA PRO A 51 34.03 20.75 41.28
C PRO A 51 33.70 20.29 42.71
N SER A 52 34.61 19.59 43.39
CA SER A 52 34.43 19.17 44.78
C SER A 52 34.35 20.36 45.74
N HIS A 53 35.12 21.42 45.51
CA HIS A 53 35.04 22.65 46.28
C HIS A 53 33.68 23.35 46.10
N VAL A 54 33.11 23.31 44.89
CA VAL A 54 31.76 23.84 44.65
C VAL A 54 30.71 23.00 45.39
N ARG A 55 30.79 21.67 45.25
CA ARG A 55 29.82 20.70 45.81
C ARG A 55 29.76 20.75 47.34
N HIS A 56 30.90 20.97 47.99
CA HIS A 56 31.02 21.00 49.45
C HIS A 56 31.22 22.42 50.02
N GLN A 57 31.19 23.44 49.17
CA GLN A 57 31.45 24.84 49.51
C GLN A 57 32.74 25.02 50.35
N SER A 58 33.78 24.26 50.00
CA SER A 58 35.08 24.24 50.68
C SER A 58 36.14 25.01 49.87
N GLY A 59 37.32 25.22 50.45
CA GLY A 59 38.42 25.91 49.77
C GLY A 59 38.09 27.37 49.49
N PRO A 60 38.08 27.84 48.22
CA PRO A 60 37.90 29.25 47.89
C PRO A 60 36.53 29.83 48.29
N PHE A 61 35.52 28.96 48.47
CA PHE A 61 34.14 29.40 48.76
C PHE A 61 33.80 29.46 50.26
N GLU A 62 34.62 28.82 51.10
CA GLU A 62 34.33 28.62 52.53
C GLU A 62 34.20 29.96 53.27
N ARG A 63 35.17 30.87 53.06
CA ARG A 63 35.19 32.18 53.73
C ARG A 63 33.95 33.02 53.45
N SER A 64 33.50 33.09 52.20
CA SER A 64 32.33 33.88 51.83
C SER A 64 31.05 33.37 52.48
N PHE A 65 30.84 32.05 52.55
CA PHE A 65 29.63 31.53 53.18
C PHE A 65 29.65 31.72 54.70
N VAL A 66 30.82 31.58 55.34
CA VAL A 66 30.98 31.91 56.77
C VAL A 66 30.72 33.40 57.04
N GLU A 67 31.13 34.30 56.14
CA GLU A 67 30.83 35.73 56.26
C GLU A 67 29.32 36.01 56.14
N TYR A 68 28.61 35.39 55.19
CA TYR A 68 27.16 35.58 55.07
C TYR A 68 26.39 35.05 56.27
N GLU A 69 26.84 33.96 56.89
CA GLU A 69 26.22 33.40 58.10
C GLU A 69 26.40 34.31 59.32
N ASN A 70 27.53 35.02 59.41
CA ASN A 70 27.90 35.83 60.58
C ASN A 70 27.51 37.31 60.48
N ASN A 71 27.37 37.87 59.28
CA ASN A 71 27.15 39.32 59.09
C ASN A 71 25.70 39.79 59.33
N GLY A 72 24.75 38.88 59.56
CA GLY A 72 23.36 39.19 59.95
C GLY A 72 22.51 39.94 58.91
N GLN A 73 23.06 40.23 57.72
CA GLN A 73 22.36 40.93 56.63
C GLN A 73 21.44 40.02 55.80
N ASP A 74 21.72 38.71 55.80
CA ASP A 74 20.96 37.70 55.05
C ASP A 74 20.37 36.69 56.05
N SER A 75 19.14 36.21 55.80
CA SER A 75 18.55 35.20 56.68
C SER A 75 19.29 33.87 56.56
N GLN A 76 19.35 33.11 57.66
CA GLN A 76 19.95 31.77 57.67
C GLN A 76 19.33 30.86 56.59
N GLU A 77 18.02 31.00 56.36
CA GLU A 77 17.30 30.30 55.29
C GLU A 77 17.80 30.68 53.88
N GLN A 78 18.12 31.96 53.64
CA GLN A 78 18.63 32.42 52.35
C GLN A 78 20.03 31.89 52.07
N VAL A 79 20.91 31.89 53.08
CA VAL A 79 22.26 31.33 52.94
C VAL A 79 22.20 29.82 52.72
N HIS A 80 21.26 29.13 53.37
CA HIS A 80 21.04 27.70 53.15
C HIS A 80 20.59 27.40 51.70
N ARG A 81 19.68 28.20 51.13
CA ARG A 81 19.28 28.07 49.72
C ARG A 81 20.45 28.27 48.76
N TRP A 82 21.35 29.22 49.04
CA TRP A 82 22.56 29.40 48.23
C TRP A 82 23.53 28.22 48.33
N ARG A 83 23.70 27.64 49.53
CA ARG A 83 24.52 26.42 49.71
C ARG A 83 23.93 25.24 48.96
N ASP A 84 22.61 25.04 49.02
CA ASP A 84 21.92 23.99 48.28
C ASP A 84 22.11 24.15 46.76
N ALA A 85 21.90 25.35 46.22
CA ALA A 85 22.12 25.64 44.80
C ALA A 85 23.58 25.35 44.37
N PHE A 86 24.57 25.69 45.20
CA PHE A 86 25.98 25.34 44.98
C PHE A 86 26.22 23.82 45.00
N ALA A 87 25.67 23.13 45.98
CA ALA A 87 25.83 21.68 46.10
C ALA A 87 25.21 20.95 44.90
N ARG A 88 24.04 21.41 44.45
CA ARG A 88 23.32 20.86 43.30
C ARG A 88 24.06 21.15 41.99
N VAL A 89 24.47 22.39 41.73
CA VAL A 89 25.22 22.71 40.50
C VAL A 89 26.58 22.00 40.45
N GLY A 90 27.22 21.79 41.60
CA GLY A 90 28.48 21.04 41.73
C GLY A 90 28.33 19.53 41.50
N HIS A 91 27.12 18.97 41.59
CA HIS A 91 26.84 17.57 41.23
C HIS A 91 26.64 17.36 39.72
N LEU A 92 26.36 18.42 38.96
CA LEU A 92 26.11 18.31 37.53
C LEU A 92 27.41 18.06 36.76
N ALA A 93 27.33 17.24 35.72
CA ALA A 93 28.45 17.03 34.80
C ALA A 93 28.71 18.32 34.00
N GLY A 94 29.91 18.88 34.16
CA GLY A 94 30.32 20.16 33.54
C GLY A 94 31.65 20.11 32.81
N VAL A 95 32.10 21.27 32.34
CA VAL A 95 33.41 21.45 31.70
C VAL A 95 34.39 22.05 32.71
N VAL A 96 35.51 21.37 32.95
CA VAL A 96 36.57 21.87 33.84
C VAL A 96 37.62 22.58 32.99
N VAL A 97 37.89 23.85 33.31
CA VAL A 97 38.91 24.66 32.63
C VAL A 97 40.16 24.73 33.51
N ASN A 98 41.16 23.95 33.13
CA ASN A 98 42.42 23.87 33.85
C ASN A 98 43.34 25.05 33.51
N LYS A 99 44.15 25.49 34.47
CA LYS A 99 45.15 26.56 34.27
C LYS A 99 46.22 26.21 33.22
N ASN A 100 46.41 24.91 32.95
CA ASN A 100 47.47 24.40 32.10
C ASN A 100 47.00 24.03 30.68
N SER A 101 45.72 24.24 30.35
CA SER A 101 45.15 23.92 29.03
C SER A 101 44.75 25.19 28.28
N PRO A 102 44.93 25.27 26.95
CA PRO A 102 44.41 26.38 26.16
C PRO A 102 42.90 26.53 26.35
N GLU A 103 42.44 27.74 26.71
CA GLU A 103 41.02 28.01 26.93
C GLU A 103 40.18 27.77 25.66
N VAL A 104 40.78 27.94 24.47
CA VAL A 104 40.16 27.67 23.17
C VAL A 104 39.60 26.25 23.06
N ASP A 105 40.28 25.25 23.61
CA ASP A 105 39.80 23.86 23.57
C ASP A 105 38.57 23.68 24.46
N SER A 106 38.57 24.33 25.62
CA SER A 106 37.43 24.33 26.54
C SER A 106 36.24 25.09 25.95
N ILE A 107 36.48 26.24 25.31
CA ILE A 107 35.47 27.01 24.59
C ILE A 107 34.88 26.16 23.49
N ASN A 108 35.69 25.56 22.61
CA ASN A 108 35.20 24.69 21.53
C ASN A 108 34.37 23.52 22.07
N ARG A 109 34.78 22.91 23.19
CA ARG A 109 34.03 21.84 23.86
C ARG A 109 32.68 22.33 24.39
N ILE A 110 32.64 23.51 25.03
CA ILE A 110 31.40 24.15 25.51
C ILE A 110 30.48 24.46 24.32
N THR A 111 30.99 25.13 23.29
CA THR A 111 30.23 25.51 22.10
C THR A 111 29.67 24.28 21.38
N ASN A 112 30.45 23.21 21.24
CA ASN A 112 29.99 21.96 20.63
C ASN A 112 28.92 21.27 21.48
N GLN A 113 29.08 21.18 22.80
CA GLN A 113 28.07 20.60 23.69
C GLN A 113 26.75 21.39 23.66
N ILE A 114 26.83 22.72 23.66
CA ILE A 114 25.65 23.59 23.58
C ILE A 114 25.02 23.45 22.19
N PHE A 115 25.82 23.51 21.14
CA PHE A 115 25.33 23.38 19.76
C PHE A 115 24.65 22.03 19.55
N ASP A 116 25.25 20.92 19.98
CA ASP A 116 24.66 19.58 19.88
C ASP A 116 23.39 19.45 20.73
N LYS A 117 23.34 20.04 21.94
CA LYS A 117 22.14 20.06 22.80
C LYS A 117 21.02 20.98 22.31
N LEU A 118 21.37 22.07 21.61
CA LEU A 118 20.42 23.01 21.00
C LEU A 118 19.95 22.54 19.62
N ARG A 119 20.73 21.66 18.97
CA ARG A 119 20.37 21.03 17.70
C ARG A 119 19.10 20.22 17.93
N ARG A 120 17.98 20.77 17.51
CA ARG A 120 16.79 20.01 17.16
C ARG A 120 16.92 19.73 15.67
N PRO A 121 17.55 18.63 15.23
CA PRO A 121 17.52 18.26 13.83
C PRO A 121 16.08 17.87 13.50
N MET A 122 15.25 18.87 13.17
CA MET A 122 13.90 18.63 12.69
C MET A 122 14.03 17.88 11.37
N LEU A 123 13.37 16.74 11.28
CA LEU A 123 13.36 15.93 10.07
C LEU A 123 12.55 16.60 8.97
N ILE A 124 11.63 17.50 9.35
CA ILE A 124 10.83 18.32 8.45
C ILE A 124 11.35 19.75 8.44
N GLY A 125 11.78 20.20 7.26
CA GLY A 125 12.21 21.59 7.06
C GLY A 125 11.03 22.57 6.98
N PRO A 126 11.28 23.87 7.20
CA PRO A 126 10.25 24.91 7.21
C PRO A 126 9.44 24.96 5.92
N ASN A 127 10.07 24.76 4.77
CA ASN A 127 9.38 24.75 3.48
C ASN A 127 8.40 23.57 3.34
N GLN A 128 8.71 22.41 3.94
CA GLN A 128 7.83 21.24 3.87
C GLN A 128 6.61 21.39 4.78
N LEU A 129 6.75 22.12 5.89
CA LEU A 129 5.68 22.36 6.85
C LEU A 129 4.43 22.97 6.19
N ASN A 130 4.62 23.86 5.22
CA ASN A 130 3.55 24.58 4.51
C ASN A 130 2.66 23.68 3.63
N TYR A 131 3.15 22.49 3.28
CA TYR A 131 2.46 21.50 2.44
C TYR A 131 1.90 20.33 3.25
N LEU A 132 2.10 20.31 4.57
CA LEU A 132 1.50 19.29 5.42
C LEU A 132 -0.02 19.46 5.44
N VAL A 133 -0.72 18.35 5.24
CA VAL A 133 -2.18 18.29 5.25
C VAL A 133 -2.64 17.07 6.05
N ASP A 134 -3.77 17.24 6.75
CA ASP A 134 -4.43 16.16 7.50
C ASP A 134 -3.49 15.36 8.43
N MET A 135 -2.61 16.07 9.16
CA MET A 135 -1.67 15.42 10.10
C MET A 135 -2.24 15.27 11.51
N ARG A 136 -3.11 16.19 11.97
CA ARG A 136 -3.61 16.19 13.35
C ARG A 136 -4.38 14.91 13.70
N SER A 137 -5.28 14.48 12.82
CA SER A 137 -6.06 13.25 12.93
C SER A 137 -5.15 12.02 12.99
N LYS A 138 -4.25 11.89 12.01
CA LYS A 138 -3.31 10.76 11.88
C LYS A 138 -2.38 10.63 13.08
N LEU A 139 -1.84 11.75 13.57
CA LEU A 139 -0.98 11.75 14.76
C LEU A 139 -1.76 11.37 16.01
N ARG A 140 -3.01 11.82 16.16
CA ARG A 140 -3.86 11.42 17.29
C ARG A 140 -4.09 9.90 17.29
N ASP A 141 -4.42 9.34 16.14
CA ASP A 141 -4.68 7.90 16.02
C ASP A 141 -3.41 7.08 16.32
N ILE A 142 -2.25 7.50 15.81
CA ILE A 142 -0.97 6.84 16.12
C ILE A 142 -0.55 7.03 17.57
N ASN A 143 -0.76 8.22 18.17
CA ASN A 143 -0.46 8.45 19.58
C ASN A 143 -1.29 7.57 20.50
N ASN A 144 -2.54 7.27 20.13
CA ASN A 144 -3.38 6.32 20.86
C ASN A 144 -2.82 4.89 20.79
N LEU A 145 -2.27 4.48 19.65
CA LEU A 145 -1.58 3.19 19.51
C LEU A 145 -0.27 3.15 20.32
N LEU A 146 0.46 4.27 20.33
CA LEU A 146 1.70 4.41 21.10
C LEU A 146 1.45 4.33 22.60
N ASP A 147 0.35 4.90 23.10
CA ASP A 147 -0.06 4.86 24.51
C ASP A 147 1.11 5.13 25.47
N PHE A 148 1.47 6.39 25.62
CA PHE A 148 2.63 6.79 26.43
C PHE A 148 2.47 6.55 27.93
N GLU A 149 1.26 6.19 28.39
CA GLU A 149 0.97 5.86 29.79
C GLU A 149 1.40 4.42 30.13
N SER A 150 1.43 3.52 29.14
CA SER A 150 1.90 2.15 29.32
C SER A 150 3.43 2.04 29.36
N ASP A 151 3.95 1.22 30.29
CA ASP A 151 5.38 0.88 30.37
C ASP A 151 5.77 -0.32 29.47
N GLU A 152 4.85 -0.82 28.64
CA GLU A 152 5.14 -1.90 27.70
C GLU A 152 6.01 -1.43 26.52
N VAL A 153 6.69 -2.39 25.87
CA VAL A 153 7.34 -2.16 24.57
C VAL A 153 6.28 -2.24 23.48
N ARG A 154 6.16 -1.20 22.66
CA ARG A 154 5.18 -1.18 21.56
C ARG A 154 5.82 -1.00 20.20
N PHE A 155 5.38 -1.83 19.26
CA PHE A 155 5.77 -1.76 17.87
C PHE A 155 4.56 -1.33 17.03
N ILE A 156 4.77 -0.33 16.17
CA ILE A 156 3.76 0.18 15.25
C ILE A 156 4.26 0.06 13.82
N GLY A 157 3.52 -0.67 12.99
CA GLY A 157 3.73 -0.73 11.55
C GLY A 157 2.90 0.33 10.83
N ILE A 158 3.53 1.40 10.35
CA ILE A 158 2.89 2.37 9.43
C ILE A 158 2.97 1.79 8.02
N VAL A 159 1.85 1.33 7.49
CA VAL A 159 1.77 0.52 6.27
C VAL A 159 0.90 1.18 5.21
N GLY A 160 1.20 0.96 3.92
CA GLY A 160 0.46 1.59 2.83
C GLY A 160 1.21 1.63 1.49
N MET A 161 0.52 2.07 0.44
CA MET A 161 1.04 2.20 -0.93
C MET A 161 2.25 3.15 -1.03
N GLY A 162 3.08 2.99 -2.07
CA GLY A 162 4.13 3.95 -2.40
C GLY A 162 3.59 5.38 -2.55
N GLY A 163 4.30 6.37 -1.99
CA GLY A 163 3.90 7.78 -2.07
C GLY A 163 2.74 8.22 -1.18
N ILE A 164 2.11 7.32 -0.42
CA ILE A 164 0.93 7.62 0.41
C ILE A 164 1.22 8.51 1.66
N GLY A 165 2.49 8.85 1.93
CA GLY A 165 2.87 9.73 3.04
C GLY A 165 3.37 9.07 4.33
N LYS A 166 3.63 7.75 4.34
CA LYS A 166 4.15 7.02 5.52
C LYS A 166 5.38 7.67 6.17
N THR A 167 6.41 7.93 5.37
CA THR A 167 7.65 8.58 5.81
C THR A 167 7.38 9.96 6.37
N THR A 168 6.50 10.73 5.73
CA THR A 168 6.12 12.08 6.21
C THR A 168 5.44 12.00 7.57
N ILE A 169 4.47 11.09 7.74
CA ILE A 169 3.80 10.86 9.03
C ILE A 169 4.82 10.50 10.11
N ALA A 170 5.73 9.57 9.82
CA ALA A 170 6.76 9.14 10.76
C ALA A 170 7.72 10.27 11.15
N LYS A 171 8.10 11.14 10.21
CA LYS A 171 8.91 12.33 10.48
C LYS A 171 8.18 13.36 11.33
N VAL A 172 6.92 13.68 11.01
CA VAL A 172 6.11 14.63 11.81
C VAL A 172 5.97 14.11 13.25
N LEU A 173 5.71 12.80 13.39
CA LEU A 173 5.57 12.15 14.68
C LEU A 173 6.87 12.18 15.48
N HIS A 174 8.00 11.84 14.86
CA HIS A 174 9.31 11.97 15.49
C HIS A 174 9.54 13.40 15.99
N ASP A 175 9.36 14.39 15.11
CA ASP A 175 9.58 15.79 15.43
C ASP A 175 8.67 16.31 16.56
N SER A 176 7.48 15.70 16.76
CA SER A 176 6.52 16.11 17.79
C SER A 176 6.76 15.46 19.17
N ILE A 177 7.32 14.25 19.24
CA ILE A 177 7.45 13.51 20.51
C ILE A 177 8.90 13.18 20.92
N ALA A 178 9.83 13.14 19.97
CA ALA A 178 11.20 12.65 20.24
C ALA A 178 11.89 13.47 21.32
N PHE A 179 11.88 14.80 21.16
CA PHE A 179 12.55 15.70 22.10
C PHE A 179 11.86 15.76 23.47
N THR A 180 10.53 15.78 23.49
CA THR A 180 9.74 15.98 24.72
C THR A 180 9.65 14.74 25.59
N LEU A 181 9.57 13.54 24.98
CA LEU A 181 9.31 12.29 25.71
C LEU A 181 10.52 11.36 25.79
N PHE A 182 11.49 11.47 24.87
CA PHE A 182 12.62 10.53 24.75
C PHE A 182 13.99 11.21 24.77
N GLY A 183 14.07 12.53 24.53
CA GLY A 183 15.31 13.28 24.51
C GLY A 183 16.32 12.71 23.51
N GLU A 184 17.53 12.41 23.99
CA GLU A 184 18.63 11.85 23.19
C GLU A 184 18.44 10.36 22.87
N ASN A 185 17.50 9.67 23.54
CA ASN A 185 17.19 8.24 23.30
C ASN A 185 16.21 8.04 22.12
N SER A 186 16.27 8.92 21.12
CA SER A 186 15.44 8.87 19.92
C SER A 186 16.29 8.73 18.66
N CYS A 187 15.83 7.93 17.70
CA CYS A 187 16.55 7.72 16.45
C CYS A 187 15.60 7.53 15.26
N PHE A 188 15.89 8.21 14.15
CA PHE A 188 15.21 8.02 12.87
C PHE A 188 16.18 7.45 11.83
N VAL A 189 15.95 6.20 11.41
CA VAL A 189 16.84 5.45 10.53
C VAL A 189 16.15 5.17 9.20
N THR A 190 16.75 5.60 8.10
CA THR A 190 16.25 5.32 6.75
C THR A 190 16.96 4.11 6.16
N MET A 191 16.17 3.13 5.71
CA MET A 191 16.65 1.89 5.09
C MET A 191 16.97 2.05 3.60
N SER A 192 16.30 2.98 2.91
CA SER A 192 16.39 3.09 1.46
C SER A 192 17.82 3.36 0.96
N GLY A 193 18.32 2.49 0.08
CA GLY A 193 19.63 2.64 -0.57
C GLY A 193 20.82 2.28 0.31
N ARG A 194 20.61 1.56 1.42
CA ARG A 194 21.68 1.12 2.34
C ARG A 194 21.59 -0.39 2.56
N ASP A 195 22.73 -1.04 2.67
CA ASP A 195 22.78 -2.40 3.16
C ASP A 195 22.52 -2.43 4.68
N ILE A 196 22.19 -3.62 5.19
CA ILE A 196 21.79 -3.79 6.59
C ILE A 196 22.94 -3.52 7.57
N VAL A 197 24.18 -3.82 7.21
CA VAL A 197 25.34 -3.60 8.10
C VAL A 197 25.57 -2.10 8.27
N THR A 198 25.50 -1.34 7.18
CA THR A 198 25.53 0.13 7.22
C THR A 198 24.43 0.68 8.13
N VAL A 199 23.21 0.15 8.05
CA VAL A 199 22.10 0.54 8.92
C VAL A 199 22.40 0.24 10.39
N GLN A 200 22.96 -0.93 10.70
CA GLN A 200 23.33 -1.32 12.06
C GLN A 200 24.41 -0.40 12.65
N CYS A 201 25.45 -0.08 11.88
CA CYS A 201 26.50 0.89 12.26
C CYS A 201 25.91 2.28 12.56
N LEU A 202 24.99 2.76 11.72
CA LEU A 202 24.33 4.05 11.90
C LEU A 202 23.41 4.09 13.14
N LEU A 203 22.69 3.00 13.40
CA LEU A 203 21.84 2.90 14.57
C LEU A 203 22.70 2.92 15.84
N LEU A 204 23.72 2.07 15.91
CA LEU A 204 24.59 1.97 17.07
C LEU A 204 25.39 3.26 17.32
N SER A 205 25.94 3.90 16.29
CA SER A 205 26.70 5.15 16.45
C SER A 205 25.84 6.25 17.08
N ARG A 206 24.56 6.34 16.65
CA ARG A 206 23.60 7.29 17.23
C ARG A 206 23.19 6.93 18.66
N LEU A 207 22.91 5.65 18.95
CA LEU A 207 22.51 5.20 20.28
C LEU A 207 23.65 5.29 21.32
N LEU A 208 24.90 5.15 20.87
CA LEU A 208 26.09 5.26 21.72
C LEU A 208 26.64 6.69 21.78
N GLY A 209 26.11 7.62 20.97
CA GLY A 209 26.58 9.00 20.92
C GLY A 209 28.03 9.14 20.43
N THR A 210 28.55 8.14 19.71
CA THR A 210 29.93 8.14 19.22
C THR A 210 30.01 8.61 17.77
N ARG A 211 31.05 9.40 17.47
CA ARG A 211 31.42 9.78 16.09
C ARG A 211 32.43 8.79 15.47
N GLU A 212 32.88 7.80 16.24
CA GLU A 212 33.79 6.76 15.75
C GLU A 212 33.04 5.75 14.88
N ASN A 213 33.75 5.22 13.87
CA ASN A 213 33.20 4.20 12.99
C ASN A 213 33.10 2.88 13.76
N ILE A 214 31.87 2.43 14.01
CA ILE A 214 31.60 1.10 14.55
C ILE A 214 31.87 0.09 13.44
N ASN A 215 32.87 -0.76 13.64
CA ASN A 215 33.22 -1.81 12.69
C ASN A 215 32.36 -3.05 12.96
N ILE A 216 31.46 -3.36 12.03
CA ILE A 216 30.63 -4.57 12.06
C ILE A 216 30.99 -5.38 10.82
N LEU A 217 31.42 -6.62 11.01
CA LEU A 217 31.82 -7.48 9.89
C LEU A 217 30.63 -8.26 9.33
N GLU A 218 29.71 -8.66 10.20
CA GLU A 218 28.59 -9.55 9.88
C GLU A 218 27.25 -9.08 10.43
N LYS A 219 26.15 -9.38 9.73
CA LYS A 219 24.79 -8.93 10.10
C LYS A 219 24.36 -9.41 11.49
N ASN A 220 24.75 -10.63 11.87
CA ASN A 220 24.41 -11.21 13.17
C ASN A 220 25.15 -10.54 14.32
N GLU A 221 26.41 -10.14 14.10
CA GLU A 221 27.19 -9.39 15.08
C GLU A 221 26.51 -8.06 15.38
N GLY A 222 26.15 -7.30 14.33
CA GLY A 222 25.45 -6.04 14.49
C GLY A 222 24.08 -6.19 15.18
N ALA A 223 23.35 -7.25 14.87
CA ALA A 223 22.06 -7.55 15.50
C ALA A 223 22.20 -7.80 17.02
N ASN A 224 23.19 -8.59 17.42
CA ASN A 224 23.49 -8.85 18.83
C ASN A 224 23.90 -7.58 19.57
N MET A 225 24.78 -6.77 18.97
CA MET A 225 25.19 -5.48 19.55
C MET A 225 24.00 -4.52 19.75
N ILE A 226 23.07 -4.46 18.79
CA ILE A 226 21.85 -3.65 18.91
C ILE A 226 20.99 -4.16 20.06
N LYS A 227 20.75 -5.48 20.14
CA LYS A 227 19.97 -6.11 21.22
C LYS A 227 20.56 -5.75 22.58
N ASP A 228 21.86 -5.93 22.76
CA ASP A 228 22.54 -5.66 24.03
C ASP A 228 22.43 -4.18 24.43
N CYS A 229 22.61 -3.28 23.45
CA CYS A 229 22.49 -1.83 23.65
C CYS A 229 21.07 -1.40 24.09
N LEU A 230 20.03 -2.02 23.53
CA LEU A 230 18.64 -1.60 23.69
C LEU A 230 17.89 -2.27 24.84
N SER A 231 18.33 -3.45 25.28
CA SER A 231 17.62 -4.34 26.23
C SER A 231 17.17 -3.69 27.56
N ARG A 232 17.78 -2.58 27.97
CA ARG A 232 17.48 -1.87 29.22
C ARG A 232 17.21 -0.37 29.03
N ARG A 233 17.06 0.08 27.80
CA ARG A 233 16.89 1.50 27.48
C ARG A 233 15.47 1.78 27.01
N LYS A 234 14.85 2.81 27.57
CA LYS A 234 13.61 3.39 27.04
C LYS A 234 13.96 4.23 25.82
N VAL A 235 13.56 3.78 24.63
CA VAL A 235 13.93 4.43 23.36
C VAL A 235 12.73 4.69 22.45
N LEU A 236 12.86 5.68 21.58
CA LEU A 236 12.01 5.86 20.39
C LEU A 236 12.85 5.57 19.14
N ILE A 237 12.53 4.53 18.40
CA ILE A 237 13.24 4.22 17.15
C ILE A 237 12.25 4.14 15.99
N ILE A 238 12.53 4.88 14.93
CA ILE A 238 11.78 4.82 13.69
C ILE A 238 12.66 4.22 12.59
N PHE A 239 12.23 3.09 12.04
CA PHE A 239 12.79 2.45 10.86
C PHE A 239 11.95 2.78 9.63
N ASP A 240 12.47 3.66 8.78
CA ASP A 240 11.77 4.15 7.59
C ASP A 240 12.15 3.35 6.34
N GLY A 241 11.17 2.66 5.76
CA GLY A 241 11.29 1.97 4.48
C GLY A 241 11.82 0.54 4.56
N VAL A 242 11.45 -0.23 5.58
CA VAL A 242 11.80 -1.65 5.70
C VAL A 242 11.13 -2.45 4.57
N ASN A 243 11.90 -3.26 3.84
CA ASN A 243 11.44 -3.95 2.63
C ASN A 243 10.92 -5.36 2.89
N ASP A 244 11.58 -6.11 3.77
CA ASP A 244 11.25 -7.50 4.06
C ASP A 244 11.48 -7.89 5.52
N ARG A 245 11.07 -9.12 5.86
CA ARG A 245 11.14 -9.68 7.21
C ARG A 245 12.58 -9.95 7.67
N GLU A 246 13.51 -10.20 6.74
CA GLU A 246 14.90 -10.49 7.07
C GLU A 246 15.60 -9.22 7.52
N GLU A 247 15.40 -8.11 6.80
CA GLU A 247 15.86 -6.78 7.22
C GLU A 247 15.37 -6.44 8.64
N LEU A 248 14.06 -6.63 8.92
CA LEU A 248 13.50 -6.35 10.24
C LEU A 248 14.13 -7.24 11.33
N GLY A 249 14.36 -8.52 11.02
CA GLY A 249 14.99 -9.49 11.93
C GLY A 249 16.37 -9.06 12.42
N TYR A 250 17.15 -8.35 11.59
CA TYR A 250 18.51 -7.91 11.93
C TYR A 250 18.60 -6.56 12.65
N ILE A 251 17.51 -5.78 12.71
CA ILE A 251 17.50 -4.43 13.34
C ILE A 251 16.52 -4.32 14.51
N ALA A 252 15.47 -5.14 14.54
CA ALA A 252 14.48 -5.19 15.62
C ALA A 252 13.83 -6.59 15.66
N GLY A 253 14.63 -7.60 16.02
CA GLY A 253 14.24 -9.01 15.87
C GLY A 253 13.06 -9.48 16.73
N SER A 254 12.81 -8.81 17.86
CA SER A 254 11.68 -9.11 18.76
C SER A 254 11.49 -8.00 19.81
N PHE A 255 10.36 -8.03 20.52
CA PHE A 255 10.00 -7.03 21.55
C PHE A 255 10.96 -7.03 22.77
N ASP A 256 11.56 -8.18 23.12
CA ASP A 256 12.51 -8.32 24.23
C ASP A 256 13.87 -7.66 23.98
N TRP A 257 14.12 -7.15 22.77
CA TRP A 257 15.33 -6.37 22.49
C TRP A 257 15.31 -4.99 23.12
N PHE A 258 14.16 -4.50 23.59
CA PHE A 258 13.96 -3.13 24.00
C PHE A 258 13.60 -3.04 25.48
N GLY A 259 14.11 -2.01 26.16
CA GLY A 259 13.74 -1.71 27.54
C GLY A 259 12.29 -1.24 27.66
N ARG A 260 11.74 -1.33 28.87
CA ARG A 260 10.36 -0.90 29.17
C ARG A 260 10.09 0.56 28.76
N GLY A 261 8.86 0.82 28.33
CA GLY A 261 8.41 2.11 27.82
C GLY A 261 8.92 2.46 26.41
N SER A 262 9.59 1.53 25.71
CA SER A 262 10.11 1.78 24.36
C SER A 262 9.02 1.81 23.29
N ARG A 263 9.24 2.62 22.26
CA ARG A 263 8.36 2.77 21.09
C ARG A 263 9.16 2.55 19.82
N VAL A 264 8.77 1.55 19.03
CA VAL A 264 9.41 1.21 17.76
C VAL A 264 8.40 1.41 16.65
N ILE A 265 8.75 2.23 15.65
CA ILE A 265 7.87 2.55 14.53
C ILE A 265 8.53 2.09 13.24
N ILE A 266 7.81 1.33 12.44
CA ILE A 266 8.32 0.73 11.21
C ILE A 266 7.45 1.21 10.07
N THR A 267 8.03 1.92 9.10
CA THR A 267 7.31 2.24 7.86
C THR A 267 7.63 1.19 6.80
N THR A 268 6.60 0.64 6.16
CA THR A 268 6.80 -0.32 5.07
C THR A 268 5.68 -0.27 4.04
N ARG A 269 6.00 -0.74 2.82
CA ARG A 269 5.05 -0.98 1.73
C ARG A 269 4.66 -2.45 1.63
N ASN A 270 5.12 -3.29 2.56
CA ASN A 270 4.97 -4.75 2.52
C ASN A 270 4.52 -5.25 3.90
N LYS A 271 3.24 -5.58 4.06
CA LYS A 271 2.70 -6.12 5.32
C LYS A 271 3.38 -7.42 5.74
N ASN A 272 3.88 -8.18 4.77
CA ASN A 272 4.51 -9.47 5.00
C ASN A 272 5.85 -9.36 5.76
N VAL A 273 6.38 -8.14 5.95
CA VAL A 273 7.50 -7.85 6.87
C VAL A 273 7.20 -8.35 8.29
N PHE A 274 5.94 -8.29 8.73
CA PHE A 274 5.52 -8.68 10.08
C PHE A 274 5.01 -10.13 10.18
N SER A 275 5.23 -10.96 9.15
CA SER A 275 4.73 -12.34 9.11
C SER A 275 5.46 -13.31 10.06
N HIS A 276 6.56 -12.87 10.67
CA HIS A 276 7.32 -13.69 11.61
C HIS A 276 6.62 -13.73 12.98
N PRO A 277 6.59 -14.87 13.70
CA PRO A 277 5.93 -14.99 15.01
C PRO A 277 6.34 -13.93 16.03
N ASN A 278 7.62 -13.53 16.03
CA ASN A 278 8.15 -12.47 16.89
C ASN A 278 7.51 -11.08 16.68
N HIS A 279 6.79 -10.88 15.58
CA HIS A 279 6.17 -9.61 15.17
C HIS A 279 4.64 -9.70 15.07
N GLU A 280 4.01 -10.78 15.53
CA GLU A 280 2.55 -10.95 15.49
C GLU A 280 1.80 -9.87 16.31
N GLN A 281 2.44 -9.33 17.35
CA GLN A 281 1.87 -8.29 18.21
C GLN A 281 2.04 -6.85 17.66
N VAL A 282 2.66 -6.67 16.48
CA VAL A 282 2.84 -5.35 15.89
C VAL A 282 1.49 -4.74 15.53
N GLN A 283 1.20 -3.55 16.05
CA GLN A 283 -0.02 -2.83 15.73
C GLN A 283 0.11 -2.13 14.37
N LEU A 284 -0.78 -2.44 13.43
CA LEU A 284 -0.71 -1.89 12.07
C LEU A 284 -1.57 -0.63 11.93
N TYR A 285 -0.95 0.47 11.53
CA TYR A 285 -1.62 1.69 11.09
C TYR A 285 -1.63 1.74 9.56
N ASN A 286 -2.78 1.45 8.95
CA ASN A 286 -2.95 1.49 7.50
C ASN A 286 -3.23 2.92 7.03
N VAL A 287 -2.27 3.52 6.33
CA VAL A 287 -2.39 4.89 5.84
C VAL A 287 -3.42 4.94 4.71
N LYS A 288 -4.53 5.60 4.97
CA LYS A 288 -5.58 5.85 3.98
C LYS A 288 -5.16 6.91 2.96
N PRO A 289 -5.66 6.84 1.72
CA PRO A 289 -5.57 7.94 0.79
C PRO A 289 -6.17 9.23 1.37
N LEU A 290 -5.70 10.37 0.88
CA LEU A 290 -6.28 11.66 1.24
C LEU A 290 -7.73 11.72 0.75
N ASP A 291 -8.62 12.32 1.54
CA ASP A 291 -9.97 12.63 1.08
C ASP A 291 -9.92 13.63 -0.08
N TYR A 292 -11.03 13.74 -0.80
CA TYR A 292 -11.11 14.59 -2.00
C TYR A 292 -10.74 16.05 -1.72
N ASN A 293 -11.24 16.65 -0.63
CA ASN A 293 -11.00 18.06 -0.33
C ASN A 293 -9.54 18.31 0.03
N THR A 294 -8.96 17.42 0.85
CA THR A 294 -7.54 17.49 1.21
C THR A 294 -6.64 17.26 -0.01
N SER A 295 -7.01 16.32 -0.89
CA SER A 295 -6.30 16.04 -2.14
C SER A 295 -6.31 17.25 -3.06
N PHE A 296 -7.49 17.86 -3.25
CA PHE A 296 -7.64 19.07 -4.06
C PHE A 296 -6.82 20.22 -3.49
N SER A 297 -6.89 20.46 -2.18
CA SER A 297 -6.10 21.51 -1.52
C SER A 297 -4.60 21.29 -1.70
N LEU A 298 -4.11 20.06 -1.52
CA LEU A 298 -2.69 19.74 -1.69
C LEU A 298 -2.25 19.95 -3.14
N PHE A 299 -2.99 19.39 -4.10
CA PHE A 299 -2.72 19.57 -5.52
C PHE A 299 -2.69 21.05 -5.91
N TRP A 300 -3.72 21.81 -5.49
CA TRP A 300 -3.86 23.23 -5.80
C TRP A 300 -2.69 24.05 -5.26
N LYS A 301 -2.22 23.77 -4.03
CA LYS A 301 -1.03 24.41 -3.45
C LYS A 301 0.26 24.15 -4.24
N HIS A 302 0.37 23.01 -4.91
CA HIS A 302 1.54 22.68 -5.72
C HIS A 302 1.43 23.25 -7.14
N ALA A 303 0.22 23.24 -7.72
CA ALA A 303 -0.07 23.80 -9.04
C ALA A 303 -0.03 25.33 -9.06
N PHE A 304 -0.46 25.97 -7.98
CA PHE A 304 -0.57 27.41 -7.85
C PHE A 304 0.03 27.84 -6.50
N ASP A 305 0.93 28.82 -6.51
CA ASP A 305 1.53 29.32 -5.26
C ASP A 305 0.48 29.78 -4.26
N GLN A 306 0.78 29.61 -2.97
CA GLN A 306 -0.13 30.03 -1.88
C GLN A 306 -0.48 31.53 -1.92
N GLN A 307 0.38 32.37 -2.51
CA GLN A 307 0.15 33.82 -2.55
C GLN A 307 -0.76 34.27 -3.70
N SER A 308 -0.90 33.48 -4.77
CA SER A 308 -1.63 33.90 -5.97
C SER A 308 -3.10 33.45 -5.99
N GLY A 309 -3.55 32.64 -5.01
CA GLY A 309 -4.95 32.20 -4.90
C GLY A 309 -5.43 31.25 -6.02
N GLY A 310 -4.59 31.00 -7.02
CA GLY A 310 -4.93 30.30 -8.26
C GLY A 310 -5.77 31.18 -9.22
N PRO A 311 -5.82 30.83 -10.51
CA PRO A 311 -6.67 31.52 -11.48
C PRO A 311 -8.16 31.30 -11.15
N SER A 312 -8.99 32.33 -11.31
CA SER A 312 -10.45 32.24 -11.16
C SER A 312 -11.16 31.55 -12.33
N GLU A 313 -10.40 31.16 -13.36
CA GLU A 313 -10.92 30.49 -14.55
C GLU A 313 -11.46 29.10 -14.22
N GLN A 314 -12.76 28.89 -14.52
CA GLN A 314 -13.46 27.63 -14.26
C GLN A 314 -12.80 26.40 -14.93
N GLN A 315 -12.08 26.59 -16.03
CA GLN A 315 -11.40 25.50 -16.74
C GLN A 315 -10.30 24.85 -15.89
N PHE A 316 -9.45 25.64 -15.21
CA PHE A 316 -8.41 25.09 -14.34
C PHE A 316 -9.00 24.35 -13.13
N ILE A 317 -10.11 24.84 -12.59
CA ILE A 317 -10.84 24.16 -11.51
C ILE A 317 -11.32 22.78 -12.01
N GLN A 318 -12.04 22.72 -13.12
CA GLN A 318 -12.55 21.46 -13.67
C GLN A 318 -11.42 20.46 -13.99
N LEU A 319 -10.32 20.91 -14.60
CA LEU A 319 -9.17 20.06 -14.87
C LEU A 319 -8.53 19.54 -13.57
N SER A 320 -8.41 20.39 -12.54
CA SER A 320 -7.89 20.00 -11.23
C SER A 320 -8.78 18.94 -10.56
N GLN A 321 -10.10 19.10 -10.62
CA GLN A 321 -11.06 18.12 -10.09
C GLN A 321 -10.86 16.75 -10.76
N ASN A 322 -10.81 16.72 -12.09
CA ASN A 322 -10.60 15.48 -12.86
C ASN A 322 -9.24 14.83 -12.58
N ILE A 323 -8.16 15.61 -12.41
CA ILE A 323 -6.84 15.08 -12.03
C ILE A 323 -6.91 14.46 -10.63
N VAL A 324 -7.48 15.17 -9.66
CA VAL A 324 -7.58 14.72 -8.27
C VAL A 324 -8.39 13.42 -8.17
N GLU A 325 -9.50 13.31 -8.89
CA GLU A 325 -10.31 12.08 -8.95
C GLU A 325 -9.50 10.89 -9.47
N LYS A 326 -8.71 11.09 -10.53
CA LYS A 326 -7.91 10.00 -11.11
C LYS A 326 -6.68 9.61 -10.29
N VAL A 327 -6.11 10.55 -9.53
CA VAL A 327 -4.96 10.29 -8.65
C VAL A 327 -5.35 9.58 -7.35
N GLU A 328 -6.65 9.58 -7.00
CA GLU A 328 -7.22 8.86 -5.85
C GLU A 328 -6.47 9.13 -4.53
N GLY A 329 -6.12 10.39 -4.30
CA GLY A 329 -5.61 10.85 -3.01
C GLY A 329 -4.20 10.40 -2.64
N ASN A 330 -3.34 10.04 -3.62
CA ASN A 330 -1.91 9.82 -3.38
C ASN A 330 -1.15 11.15 -3.25
N PRO A 331 -0.64 11.54 -2.06
CA PRO A 331 0.00 12.84 -1.84
C PRO A 331 1.18 13.12 -2.78
N GLN A 332 2.05 12.13 -2.98
CA GLN A 332 3.25 12.32 -3.78
C GLN A 332 2.94 12.47 -5.28
N ALA A 333 1.93 11.76 -5.79
CA ALA A 333 1.46 11.95 -7.15
C ALA A 333 0.85 13.36 -7.33
N LEU A 334 0.00 13.79 -6.39
CA LEU A 334 -0.59 15.13 -6.40
C LEU A 334 0.47 16.24 -6.38
N GLU A 335 1.47 16.11 -5.49
CA GLU A 335 2.61 17.02 -5.42
C GLU A 335 3.35 17.12 -6.76
N GLN A 336 3.69 15.97 -7.36
CA GLN A 336 4.51 15.95 -8.57
C GLN A 336 3.75 16.46 -9.80
N ILE A 337 2.49 16.07 -9.97
CA ILE A 337 1.66 16.53 -11.08
C ILE A 337 1.37 18.02 -10.93
N GLY A 338 0.97 18.47 -9.73
CA GLY A 338 0.75 19.89 -9.47
C GLY A 338 2.00 20.72 -9.73
N SER A 339 3.15 20.30 -9.22
CA SER A 339 4.42 21.02 -9.43
C SER A 339 4.84 21.06 -10.90
N PHE A 340 4.55 20.02 -11.68
CA PHE A 340 4.83 19.98 -13.12
C PHE A 340 3.95 20.96 -13.91
N LEU A 341 2.68 21.05 -13.55
CA LEU A 341 1.68 21.90 -14.22
C LEU A 341 1.78 23.38 -13.84
N ARG A 342 2.56 23.70 -12.81
CA ARG A 342 2.76 25.06 -12.33
C ARG A 342 3.28 25.98 -13.44
N GLY A 343 2.55 27.07 -13.68
CA GLY A 343 2.87 28.07 -14.70
C GLY A 343 2.74 27.57 -16.15
N LYS A 344 2.14 26.40 -16.39
CA LYS A 344 1.87 25.87 -17.73
C LYS A 344 0.53 26.38 -18.26
N ASP A 345 0.41 26.45 -19.58
CA ASP A 345 -0.83 26.82 -20.26
C ASP A 345 -1.89 25.71 -20.21
N ILE A 346 -3.14 26.08 -20.47
CA ILE A 346 -4.29 25.20 -20.38
C ILE A 346 -4.23 23.98 -21.32
N ASN A 347 -3.52 24.06 -22.45
CA ASN A 347 -3.42 22.93 -23.37
C ASN A 347 -2.51 21.85 -22.78
N VAL A 348 -1.43 22.24 -22.11
CA VAL A 348 -0.57 21.30 -21.37
C VAL A 348 -1.36 20.59 -20.27
N TRP A 349 -2.24 21.30 -19.55
CA TRP A 349 -3.13 20.68 -18.56
C TRP A 349 -4.10 19.67 -19.18
N LYS A 350 -4.68 19.98 -20.35
CA LYS A 350 -5.56 19.06 -21.08
C LYS A 350 -4.82 17.83 -21.57
N GLU A 351 -3.60 17.99 -22.08
CA GLU A 351 -2.77 16.86 -22.50
C GLU A 351 -2.33 16.00 -21.32
N GLU A 352 -1.93 16.59 -20.20
CA GLU A 352 -1.64 15.86 -18.96
C GLU A 352 -2.89 15.09 -18.47
N LEU A 353 -4.08 15.66 -18.61
CA LEU A 353 -5.32 14.96 -18.26
C LEU A 353 -5.61 13.75 -19.20
N LYS A 354 -5.21 13.84 -20.47
CA LYS A 354 -5.39 12.75 -21.45
C LYS A 354 -4.33 11.66 -21.28
N SER A 355 -3.07 12.05 -21.10
CA SER A 355 -1.94 11.13 -20.88
C SER A 355 -1.93 10.52 -19.48
N LEU A 356 -2.72 11.13 -18.58
CA LEU A 356 -2.81 10.92 -17.15
C LEU A 356 -2.01 9.73 -16.62
N VAL A 357 -0.95 10.12 -15.89
CA VAL A 357 -0.37 9.53 -14.69
C VAL A 357 1.10 9.10 -14.82
N LEU A 358 1.61 8.54 -15.92
CA LEU A 358 2.94 7.90 -15.84
C LEU A 358 3.84 7.97 -17.07
N VAL A 359 3.32 8.38 -18.22
CA VAL A 359 4.08 8.30 -19.48
C VAL A 359 5.36 9.15 -19.38
N ASP A 360 5.24 10.37 -18.85
CA ASP A 360 6.32 11.37 -18.83
C ASP A 360 6.87 11.72 -17.43
N ASN A 361 6.21 11.30 -16.34
CA ASN A 361 6.72 11.51 -14.98
C ASN A 361 7.57 10.33 -14.50
N GLU A 362 8.82 10.27 -14.95
CA GLU A 362 9.76 9.19 -14.57
C GLU A 362 9.90 9.01 -13.06
N ARG A 363 9.82 10.09 -12.29
CA ARG A 363 10.00 10.05 -10.84
C ARG A 363 8.82 9.37 -10.16
N LEU A 364 7.58 9.73 -10.50
CA LEU A 364 6.38 9.07 -9.99
C LEU A 364 6.37 7.59 -10.38
N PHE A 365 6.67 7.32 -11.65
CA PHE A 365 6.72 5.97 -12.19
C PHE A 365 7.71 5.08 -11.44
N LYS A 366 8.94 5.56 -11.22
CA LYS A 366 9.95 4.86 -10.43
C LYS A 366 9.44 4.54 -9.03
N ILE A 367 8.73 5.46 -8.37
CA ILE A 367 8.27 5.30 -6.99
C ILE A 367 7.15 4.26 -6.87
N LEU A 368 6.17 4.28 -7.77
CA LEU A 368 5.08 3.29 -7.79
C LEU A 368 5.62 1.91 -8.16
N LYS A 369 6.59 1.86 -9.07
CA LYS A 369 7.18 0.63 -9.61
C LYS A 369 8.05 -0.14 -8.62
N ILE A 370 8.51 0.47 -7.52
CA ILE A 370 9.30 -0.23 -6.48
C ILE A 370 8.61 -1.51 -5.99
N SER A 371 7.32 -1.44 -5.63
CA SER A 371 6.58 -2.60 -5.12
C SER A 371 6.43 -3.70 -6.18
N PHE A 372 6.36 -3.31 -7.46
CA PHE A 372 6.30 -4.24 -8.60
C PHE A 372 7.66 -4.88 -8.91
N ASP A 373 8.75 -4.10 -8.86
CA ASP A 373 10.11 -4.58 -9.15
C ASP A 373 10.57 -5.62 -8.12
N GLN A 374 10.07 -5.51 -6.88
CA GLN A 374 10.33 -6.49 -5.82
C GLN A 374 9.46 -7.76 -5.91
N LEU A 375 8.55 -7.86 -6.88
CA LEU A 375 7.83 -9.11 -7.15
C LEU A 375 8.73 -10.08 -7.93
N GLY A 376 8.63 -11.37 -7.60
CA GLY A 376 9.18 -12.41 -8.48
C GLY A 376 8.46 -12.44 -9.84
N THR A 377 9.07 -13.05 -10.85
CA THR A 377 8.58 -13.06 -12.24
C THR A 377 7.11 -13.47 -12.36
N LYS A 378 6.66 -14.48 -11.60
CA LYS A 378 5.26 -14.91 -11.59
C LYS A 378 4.32 -13.84 -11.02
N GLY A 379 4.70 -13.19 -9.92
CA GLY A 379 3.92 -12.09 -9.34
C GLY A 379 3.79 -10.91 -10.30
N GLN A 380 4.87 -10.58 -11.02
CA GLN A 380 4.85 -9.53 -12.04
C GLN A 380 3.91 -9.87 -13.21
N GLN A 381 3.91 -11.11 -13.70
CA GLN A 381 2.99 -11.50 -14.78
C GLN A 381 1.53 -11.46 -14.32
N ALA A 382 1.23 -11.95 -13.12
CA ALA A 382 -0.13 -11.91 -12.56
C ALA A 382 -0.59 -10.46 -12.34
N PHE A 383 0.28 -9.59 -11.82
CA PHE A 383 0.01 -8.17 -11.70
C PHE A 383 -0.38 -7.52 -13.04
N LEU A 384 0.38 -7.80 -14.10
CA LEU A 384 0.10 -7.27 -15.44
C LEU A 384 -1.19 -7.83 -16.04
N ASP A 385 -1.48 -9.13 -15.83
CA ASP A 385 -2.75 -9.74 -16.24
C ASP A 385 -3.94 -9.04 -15.55
N LEU A 386 -3.83 -8.79 -14.24
CA LEU A 386 -4.85 -8.06 -13.49
C LEU A 386 -5.01 -6.61 -14.00
N ALA A 387 -3.90 -5.88 -14.21
CA ALA A 387 -3.92 -4.48 -14.59
C ALA A 387 -4.56 -4.27 -15.97
N CYS A 388 -4.25 -5.18 -16.90
CA CYS A 388 -4.77 -5.11 -18.27
C CYS A 388 -6.20 -5.65 -18.37
N PHE A 389 -6.54 -6.76 -17.68
CA PHE A 389 -7.72 -7.56 -18.05
C PHE A 389 -8.74 -7.80 -16.93
N PHE A 390 -8.30 -7.87 -15.67
CA PHE A 390 -9.12 -8.49 -14.61
C PHE A 390 -9.41 -7.58 -13.41
N ASN A 391 -9.07 -6.29 -13.48
CA ASN A 391 -9.48 -5.32 -12.46
C ASN A 391 -11.01 -5.29 -12.33
N GLY A 392 -11.53 -5.37 -11.11
CA GLY A 392 -12.97 -5.37 -10.82
C GLY A 392 -13.67 -6.72 -10.94
N LYS A 393 -12.94 -7.83 -11.19
CA LYS A 393 -13.51 -9.19 -11.14
C LYS A 393 -13.47 -9.75 -9.70
N SER A 394 -14.34 -10.72 -9.40
CA SER A 394 -14.35 -11.36 -8.08
C SER A 394 -13.08 -12.17 -7.82
N THR A 395 -12.66 -12.26 -6.56
CA THR A 395 -11.45 -12.96 -6.15
C THR A 395 -11.50 -14.43 -6.52
N GLY A 396 -12.64 -15.11 -6.28
CA GLY A 396 -12.83 -16.49 -6.72
C GLY A 396 -12.63 -16.68 -8.24
N LYS A 397 -13.19 -15.78 -9.05
CA LYS A 397 -13.04 -15.81 -10.51
C LYS A 397 -11.59 -15.62 -10.94
N ILE A 398 -10.88 -14.69 -10.32
CA ILE A 398 -9.46 -14.44 -10.62
C ILE A 398 -8.60 -15.65 -10.25
N ILE A 399 -8.86 -16.29 -9.12
CA ILE A 399 -8.15 -17.52 -8.69
C ILE A 399 -8.30 -18.62 -9.74
N GLU A 400 -9.52 -18.84 -10.25
CA GLU A 400 -9.80 -19.81 -11.30
C GLU A 400 -9.07 -19.49 -12.61
N ILE A 401 -9.13 -18.22 -13.04
CA ILE A 401 -8.44 -17.74 -14.24
C ILE A 401 -6.92 -17.95 -14.10
N LEU A 402 -6.32 -17.51 -13.00
CA LEU A 402 -4.89 -17.67 -12.75
C LEU A 402 -4.49 -19.16 -12.67
N ALA A 403 -5.32 -20.02 -12.07
CA ALA A 403 -5.10 -21.47 -12.09
C ALA A 403 -5.09 -22.01 -13.54
N SER A 404 -6.01 -21.56 -14.39
CA SER A 404 -6.07 -21.97 -15.81
C SER A 404 -4.86 -21.51 -16.63
N LEU A 405 -4.26 -20.38 -16.23
CA LEU A 405 -3.06 -19.80 -16.82
C LEU A 405 -1.74 -20.42 -16.30
N GLU A 406 -1.83 -21.45 -15.43
CA GLU A 406 -0.71 -22.22 -14.85
C GLU A 406 0.09 -21.44 -13.79
N TYR A 407 -0.55 -20.50 -13.09
CA TYR A 407 0.04 -19.92 -11.88
C TYR A 407 -0.07 -20.92 -10.71
N ASN A 408 1.07 -21.21 -10.07
CA ASN A 408 1.07 -21.99 -8.84
C ASN A 408 0.50 -21.15 -7.70
N SER A 409 -0.32 -21.76 -6.84
CA SER A 409 -0.93 -21.11 -5.67
C SER A 409 -1.54 -19.73 -5.98
N PRO A 410 -2.55 -19.60 -6.86
CA PRO A 410 -3.12 -18.30 -7.22
C PRO A 410 -3.55 -17.43 -6.02
N SER A 411 -4.07 -18.07 -4.97
CA SER A 411 -4.44 -17.38 -3.72
C SER A 411 -3.23 -16.73 -3.03
N GLU A 412 -2.06 -17.39 -3.03
CA GLU A 412 -0.83 -16.83 -2.49
C GLU A 412 -0.30 -15.67 -3.34
N VAL A 413 -0.45 -15.78 -4.67
CA VAL A 413 -0.10 -14.68 -5.59
C VAL A 413 -0.96 -13.45 -5.33
N LEU A 414 -2.27 -13.60 -5.16
CA LEU A 414 -3.14 -12.48 -4.81
C LEU A 414 -2.80 -11.91 -3.43
N LYS A 415 -2.57 -12.77 -2.43
CA LYS A 415 -2.14 -12.34 -1.10
C LYS A 415 -0.84 -11.52 -1.17
N LEU A 416 0.14 -11.95 -1.96
CA LEU A 416 1.39 -11.21 -2.17
C LEU A 416 1.16 -9.81 -2.74
N LEU A 417 0.24 -9.68 -3.71
CA LEU A 417 -0.11 -8.38 -4.30
C LEU A 417 -0.86 -7.48 -3.30
N CYS A 418 -1.75 -8.05 -2.47
CA CYS A 418 -2.43 -7.34 -1.39
C CYS A 418 -1.44 -6.86 -0.32
N ASP A 419 -0.53 -7.72 0.14
CA ASP A 419 0.45 -7.42 1.16
C ASP A 419 1.40 -6.28 0.73
N ARG A 420 1.61 -6.13 -0.59
CA ARG A 420 2.43 -5.07 -1.20
C ARG A 420 1.65 -3.83 -1.63
N TYR A 421 0.36 -3.74 -1.28
CA TYR A 421 -0.51 -2.61 -1.62
C TYR A 421 -0.63 -2.35 -3.13
N LEU A 422 -0.52 -3.40 -3.94
CA LEU A 422 -0.72 -3.31 -5.39
C LEU A 422 -2.17 -3.56 -5.78
N ILE A 423 -2.92 -4.29 -4.95
CA ILE A 423 -4.36 -4.52 -5.08
C ILE A 423 -5.03 -4.43 -3.71
N GLU A 424 -6.34 -4.23 -3.73
CA GLU A 424 -7.25 -4.26 -2.58
C GLU A 424 -8.37 -5.26 -2.89
N ILE A 425 -8.86 -5.97 -1.85
CA ILE A 425 -10.09 -6.75 -1.95
C ILE A 425 -11.16 -5.92 -1.23
N ARG A 426 -12.16 -5.44 -1.98
CA ARG A 426 -13.26 -4.63 -1.46
C ARG A 426 -14.43 -5.50 -1.03
N ASP A 427 -15.39 -4.87 -0.36
CA ASP A 427 -16.65 -5.50 0.04
C ASP A 427 -17.32 -6.21 -1.16
N GLY A 428 -17.77 -7.44 -0.96
CA GLY A 428 -18.30 -8.29 -2.04
C GLY A 428 -17.25 -9.09 -2.82
N ASP A 429 -16.09 -9.38 -2.22
CA ASP A 429 -15.04 -10.27 -2.77
C ASP A 429 -14.52 -9.81 -4.14
N THR A 430 -14.37 -8.50 -4.34
CA THR A 430 -13.94 -7.93 -5.63
C THR A 430 -12.51 -7.41 -5.54
N VAL A 431 -11.65 -7.85 -6.47
CA VAL A 431 -10.28 -7.37 -6.57
C VAL A 431 -10.26 -6.04 -7.30
N CYS A 432 -9.79 -5.00 -6.61
CA CYS A 432 -9.63 -3.66 -7.14
C CYS A 432 -8.16 -3.26 -7.15
N MET A 433 -7.75 -2.63 -8.24
CA MET A 433 -6.43 -2.05 -8.39
C MET A 433 -6.57 -0.53 -8.34
N PRO A 434 -5.83 0.17 -7.45
CA PRO A 434 -5.84 1.63 -7.44
C PRO A 434 -5.49 2.20 -8.82
N ASN A 435 -6.14 3.28 -9.24
CA ASN A 435 -6.02 3.79 -10.62
C ASN A 435 -4.56 4.05 -11.03
N LEU A 436 -3.77 4.69 -10.14
CA LEU A 436 -2.34 4.93 -10.37
C LEU A 436 -1.54 3.64 -10.59
N ILE A 437 -1.89 2.58 -9.86
CA ILE A 437 -1.21 1.28 -9.93
C ILE A 437 -1.63 0.52 -11.18
N GLN A 438 -2.92 0.58 -11.55
CA GLN A 438 -3.40 -0.01 -12.80
C GLN A 438 -2.74 0.64 -14.01
N GLU A 439 -2.73 1.98 -14.07
CA GLU A 439 -2.07 2.71 -15.15
C GLU A 439 -0.57 2.42 -15.18
N MET A 440 0.08 2.22 -14.03
CA MET A 440 1.48 1.78 -14.00
C MET A 440 1.67 0.42 -14.66
N GLY A 441 0.82 -0.56 -14.36
CA GLY A 441 0.89 -1.88 -15.00
C GLY A 441 0.69 -1.79 -16.51
N ARG A 442 -0.27 -0.98 -16.94
CA ARG A 442 -0.57 -0.73 -18.37
C ARG A 442 0.60 -0.06 -19.08
N GLU A 443 1.22 0.94 -18.47
CA GLU A 443 2.41 1.62 -19.01
C GLU A 443 3.63 0.70 -19.11
N ILE A 444 3.84 -0.17 -18.11
CA ILE A 444 4.90 -1.20 -18.18
C ILE A 444 4.71 -2.09 -19.41
N GLU A 445 3.46 -2.45 -19.73
CA GLU A 445 3.16 -3.25 -20.92
C GLU A 445 3.32 -2.44 -22.23
N ARG A 446 2.86 -1.17 -22.27
CA ARG A 446 2.98 -0.30 -23.45
C ARG A 446 4.44 -0.02 -23.85
N LYS A 447 5.33 0.13 -22.86
CA LYS A 447 6.77 0.42 -23.06
C LYS A 447 7.59 -0.81 -23.53
N LYS A 448 7.00 -2.01 -23.60
CA LYS A 448 7.69 -3.19 -24.13
C LYS A 448 7.86 -3.09 -25.65
N ARG A 449 9.02 -3.55 -26.14
CA ARG A 449 9.29 -3.69 -27.58
C ARG A 449 8.27 -4.61 -28.27
N GLN A 450 7.83 -5.65 -27.58
CA GLN A 450 6.81 -6.60 -28.03
C GLN A 450 5.74 -6.72 -26.95
N ARG A 451 4.54 -6.23 -27.27
CA ARG A 451 3.40 -6.27 -26.37
C ARG A 451 2.82 -7.68 -26.34
N SER A 452 2.44 -8.12 -25.15
CA SER A 452 1.86 -9.43 -24.88
C SER A 452 0.40 -9.35 -24.42
N ARG A 453 -0.07 -8.19 -23.95
CA ARG A 453 -1.44 -7.95 -23.46
C ARG A 453 -2.04 -6.74 -24.15
N ILE A 454 -3.18 -6.91 -24.78
CA ILE A 454 -3.87 -5.84 -25.53
C ILE A 454 -5.24 -5.60 -24.91
N TRP A 455 -5.51 -4.37 -24.49
CA TRP A 455 -6.79 -3.99 -23.88
C TRP A 455 -7.48 -2.78 -24.51
N LEU A 456 -6.76 -1.96 -25.28
CA LEU A 456 -7.34 -0.83 -26.02
C LEU A 456 -7.71 -1.26 -27.43
N ARG A 457 -8.89 -0.86 -27.89
CA ARG A 457 -9.38 -1.17 -29.24
C ARG A 457 -8.48 -0.54 -30.31
N ARG A 458 -8.00 0.69 -30.08
CA ARG A 458 -7.03 1.39 -30.94
C ARG A 458 -5.71 0.62 -31.09
N ASP A 459 -5.11 0.19 -29.98
CA ASP A 459 -3.87 -0.61 -30.03
C ASP A 459 -4.10 -1.94 -30.78
N ALA A 460 -5.30 -2.52 -30.64
CA ALA A 460 -5.67 -3.74 -31.36
C ALA A 460 -5.74 -3.49 -32.88
N PHE A 461 -6.31 -2.38 -33.33
CA PHE A 461 -6.32 -1.98 -34.75
C PHE A 461 -4.90 -1.90 -35.33
N ASP A 462 -4.01 -1.15 -34.69
CA ASP A 462 -2.64 -0.93 -35.18
C ASP A 462 -1.87 -2.26 -35.28
N ILE A 463 -1.98 -3.11 -34.25
CA ILE A 463 -1.31 -4.42 -34.21
C ILE A 463 -1.86 -5.38 -35.27
N PHE A 464 -3.18 -5.38 -35.49
CA PHE A 464 -3.77 -6.24 -36.49
C PHE A 464 -3.47 -5.74 -37.92
N ASP A 465 -3.28 -4.43 -38.14
CA ASP A 465 -2.93 -3.92 -39.47
C ASP A 465 -1.46 -4.17 -39.83
N GLU A 466 -0.52 -3.92 -38.92
CA GLU A 466 0.92 -3.93 -39.19
C GLU A 466 1.58 -5.34 -39.29
N GLN A 467 0.91 -6.41 -38.85
CA GLN A 467 1.33 -7.83 -38.94
C GLN A 467 2.65 -8.24 -38.25
N HIS A 468 3.35 -7.34 -37.57
CA HIS A 468 4.59 -7.65 -36.87
C HIS A 468 4.34 -7.87 -35.36
N GLY A 469 4.94 -8.90 -34.76
CA GLY A 469 4.93 -9.11 -33.31
C GLY A 469 3.70 -9.84 -32.72
N VAL A 470 2.76 -10.31 -33.54
CA VAL A 470 1.54 -11.01 -33.06
C VAL A 470 1.81 -12.34 -32.34
N LYS A 471 2.98 -12.95 -32.55
CA LYS A 471 3.36 -14.24 -31.93
C LYS A 471 3.51 -14.17 -30.41
N ASP A 472 3.83 -13.00 -29.87
CA ASP A 472 4.08 -12.80 -28.43
C ASP A 472 2.81 -12.42 -27.65
N ILE A 473 1.70 -12.21 -28.35
CA ILE A 473 0.40 -11.89 -27.75
C ILE A 473 -0.11 -13.10 -26.96
N LYS A 474 -0.34 -12.87 -25.67
CA LYS A 474 -0.90 -13.83 -24.72
C LYS A 474 -2.37 -13.56 -24.42
N GLY A 475 -2.81 -12.31 -24.54
CA GLY A 475 -4.19 -11.94 -24.25
C GLY A 475 -4.68 -10.72 -25.02
N VAL A 476 -5.94 -10.77 -25.44
CA VAL A 476 -6.68 -9.64 -26.02
C VAL A 476 -8.01 -9.54 -25.28
N VAL A 477 -8.26 -8.42 -24.59
CA VAL A 477 -9.48 -8.18 -23.81
C VAL A 477 -9.95 -6.76 -24.07
N LEU A 478 -10.95 -6.59 -24.94
CA LEU A 478 -11.42 -5.27 -25.38
C LEU A 478 -12.65 -4.84 -24.57
N ASP A 479 -12.67 -3.57 -24.13
CA ASP A 479 -13.79 -3.02 -23.36
C ASP A 479 -15.01 -2.81 -24.26
N LYS A 480 -16.14 -3.43 -23.90
CA LYS A 480 -17.42 -3.30 -24.63
C LYS A 480 -17.98 -1.88 -24.65
N ARG A 481 -17.55 -1.03 -23.72
CA ARG A 481 -17.97 0.38 -23.62
C ARG A 481 -17.22 1.28 -24.59
N ASP A 482 -16.17 0.77 -25.23
CA ASP A 482 -15.40 1.53 -26.20
C ASP A 482 -16.24 1.79 -27.46
N THR A 483 -16.43 3.06 -27.80
CA THR A 483 -17.23 3.52 -28.95
C THR A 483 -16.43 3.54 -30.24
N GLU A 484 -15.14 3.21 -30.20
CA GLU A 484 -14.29 3.07 -31.39
C GLU A 484 -14.89 2.05 -32.38
N PRO A 485 -14.72 2.28 -33.71
CA PRO A 485 -15.45 1.56 -34.75
C PRO A 485 -15.20 0.04 -34.72
N ASN A 486 -16.11 -0.71 -35.36
CA ASN A 486 -16.03 -2.18 -35.42
C ASN A 486 -14.67 -2.65 -35.94
N LEU A 487 -14.00 -3.48 -35.14
CA LEU A 487 -12.72 -4.08 -35.46
C LEU A 487 -12.89 -5.05 -36.64
N LYS A 488 -12.13 -4.85 -37.72
CA LYS A 488 -12.05 -5.79 -38.84
C LYS A 488 -10.85 -6.71 -38.64
N LEU A 489 -11.12 -7.93 -38.19
CA LEU A 489 -10.10 -8.94 -37.96
C LEU A 489 -9.99 -9.89 -39.16
N LYS A 490 -8.77 -10.13 -39.64
CA LYS A 490 -8.50 -11.18 -40.63
C LYS A 490 -8.25 -12.49 -39.87
N ALA A 491 -8.93 -13.57 -40.26
CA ALA A 491 -8.83 -14.87 -39.58
C ALA A 491 -7.38 -15.40 -39.44
N LYS A 492 -6.52 -15.15 -40.44
CA LYS A 492 -5.10 -15.53 -40.40
C LYS A 492 -4.32 -14.90 -39.22
N GLN A 493 -4.71 -13.70 -38.79
CA GLN A 493 -4.02 -13.00 -37.69
C GLN A 493 -4.19 -13.76 -36.36
N LEU A 494 -5.39 -14.28 -36.08
CA LEU A 494 -5.65 -15.05 -34.85
C LEU A 494 -4.89 -16.38 -34.84
N GLN A 495 -4.70 -16.99 -36.02
CA GLN A 495 -3.90 -18.21 -36.18
C GLN A 495 -2.42 -17.98 -35.87
N ASP A 496 -1.86 -16.84 -36.28
CA ASP A 496 -0.45 -16.51 -36.07
C ASP A 496 -0.11 -16.21 -34.58
N MET A 497 -1.13 -15.95 -33.74
CA MET A 497 -0.99 -15.74 -32.29
C MET A 497 -0.82 -17.06 -31.50
N SER A 498 0.28 -17.76 -31.77
CA SER A 498 0.58 -19.07 -31.18
C SER A 498 0.63 -19.13 -29.65
N ARG A 499 0.73 -17.99 -28.95
CA ARG A 499 0.78 -17.88 -27.48
C ARG A 499 -0.52 -17.37 -26.83
N LEU A 500 -1.57 -17.14 -27.63
CA LEU A 500 -2.83 -16.57 -27.15
C LEU A 500 -3.54 -17.53 -26.18
N LYS A 501 -3.70 -17.09 -24.94
CA LYS A 501 -4.39 -17.80 -23.85
C LYS A 501 -5.74 -17.17 -23.51
N ILE A 502 -5.92 -15.86 -23.74
CA ILE A 502 -7.14 -15.12 -23.37
C ILE A 502 -7.63 -14.36 -24.60
N LEU A 503 -8.89 -14.56 -24.97
CA LEU A 503 -9.55 -13.77 -26.00
C LEU A 503 -10.93 -13.33 -25.49
N GLU A 504 -11.11 -12.05 -25.24
CA GLU A 504 -12.36 -11.41 -24.85
C GLU A 504 -12.62 -10.22 -25.78
N ILE A 505 -13.55 -10.42 -26.72
CA ILE A 505 -13.86 -9.46 -27.79
C ILE A 505 -15.36 -9.39 -28.05
N ASP A 506 -15.80 -8.27 -28.61
CA ASP A 506 -17.19 -8.00 -28.94
C ASP A 506 -17.30 -7.40 -30.34
N ASN A 507 -18.42 -7.67 -31.04
CA ASN A 507 -18.83 -6.99 -32.28
C ASN A 507 -17.73 -6.88 -33.36
N VAL A 508 -16.91 -7.93 -33.50
CA VAL A 508 -15.85 -8.00 -34.51
C VAL A 508 -16.41 -8.50 -35.85
N GLN A 509 -16.13 -7.78 -36.93
CA GLN A 509 -16.41 -8.25 -38.29
C GLN A 509 -15.24 -9.10 -38.82
N LEU A 510 -15.49 -10.39 -39.06
CA LEU A 510 -14.51 -11.28 -39.70
C LEU A 510 -14.62 -11.22 -41.22
N SER A 511 -13.49 -11.23 -41.92
CA SER A 511 -13.50 -11.27 -43.39
C SER A 511 -14.03 -12.63 -43.89
N PRO A 512 -14.90 -12.68 -44.92
CA PRO A 512 -15.65 -13.89 -45.34
C PRO A 512 -14.82 -15.05 -45.92
N ARG A 513 -13.49 -14.97 -45.88
CA ARG A 513 -12.58 -15.96 -46.45
C ARG A 513 -11.66 -16.47 -45.34
N ASN A 514 -11.97 -17.68 -44.90
CA ASN A 514 -11.22 -18.60 -44.03
C ASN A 514 -11.98 -18.91 -42.74
N GLN A 515 -12.34 -20.19 -42.61
CA GLN A 515 -12.97 -20.77 -41.42
C GLN A 515 -12.00 -20.68 -40.23
N ASN A 516 -12.13 -19.60 -39.46
CA ASN A 516 -11.79 -19.41 -38.05
C ASN A 516 -10.73 -20.35 -37.43
N ASP A 517 -9.44 -20.18 -37.71
CA ASP A 517 -8.41 -20.89 -36.92
C ASP A 517 -8.20 -20.19 -35.56
N LEU A 518 -8.93 -20.65 -34.55
CA LEU A 518 -8.73 -20.26 -33.15
C LEU A 518 -7.50 -20.97 -32.56
N SER A 519 -6.74 -20.28 -31.72
CA SER A 519 -5.56 -20.87 -31.07
C SER A 519 -5.94 -21.98 -30.09
N ASN A 520 -5.35 -23.17 -30.26
CA ASN A 520 -5.50 -24.30 -29.34
C ASN A 520 -4.84 -24.06 -27.96
N GLN A 521 -4.16 -22.93 -27.76
CA GLN A 521 -3.63 -22.49 -26.47
C GLN A 521 -4.63 -21.69 -25.63
N LEU A 522 -5.83 -21.41 -26.15
CA LEU A 522 -6.85 -20.67 -25.41
C LEU A 522 -7.23 -21.36 -24.09
N ARG A 523 -7.33 -20.55 -23.05
CA ARG A 523 -7.85 -20.88 -21.72
C ARG A 523 -9.20 -20.19 -21.50
N LEU A 524 -9.35 -18.96 -21.99
CA LEU A 524 -10.60 -18.20 -21.94
C LEU A 524 -10.97 -17.69 -23.33
N LEU A 525 -12.20 -17.97 -23.74
CA LEU A 525 -12.79 -17.45 -24.96
C LEU A 525 -14.13 -16.78 -24.64
N HIS A 526 -14.16 -15.45 -24.67
CA HIS A 526 -15.38 -14.65 -24.62
C HIS A 526 -15.52 -13.89 -25.95
N TRP A 527 -16.55 -14.23 -26.72
CA TRP A 527 -16.80 -13.60 -28.01
C TRP A 527 -18.27 -13.25 -28.17
N ASP A 528 -18.61 -12.00 -27.86
CA ASP A 528 -19.97 -11.49 -28.01
C ASP A 528 -20.31 -11.27 -29.48
N GLY A 529 -21.43 -11.84 -29.92
CA GLY A 529 -21.82 -11.82 -31.32
C GLY A 529 -20.97 -12.73 -32.21
N PHE A 530 -20.47 -13.85 -31.69
CA PHE A 530 -19.64 -14.80 -32.44
C PHE A 530 -20.26 -15.11 -33.81
N PRO A 531 -19.55 -14.83 -34.92
CA PRO A 531 -20.19 -14.67 -36.23
C PRO A 531 -20.36 -15.98 -37.02
N SER A 532 -19.90 -17.12 -36.49
CA SER A 532 -19.89 -18.38 -37.23
C SER A 532 -20.94 -19.37 -36.75
N ASP A 533 -21.41 -20.18 -37.69
CA ASP A 533 -22.45 -21.20 -37.48
C ASP A 533 -22.00 -22.34 -36.55
N THR A 534 -20.69 -22.59 -36.41
CA THR A 534 -20.09 -23.63 -35.55
C THR A 534 -18.68 -23.25 -35.14
N LEU A 535 -18.19 -23.82 -34.01
CA LEU A 535 -16.76 -23.76 -33.70
C LEU A 535 -15.94 -24.46 -34.81
N PRO A 536 -14.68 -24.02 -35.03
CA PRO A 536 -13.82 -24.54 -36.09
C PRO A 536 -13.47 -26.01 -35.88
N LEU A 537 -13.38 -26.82 -36.94
CA LEU A 537 -13.14 -28.27 -36.80
C LEU A 537 -11.81 -28.57 -36.06
N ASN A 538 -10.73 -27.86 -36.41
CA ASN A 538 -9.38 -28.07 -35.83
C ASN A 538 -9.19 -27.43 -34.44
N PHE A 539 -10.24 -26.83 -33.86
CA PHE A 539 -10.19 -26.19 -32.55
C PHE A 539 -10.44 -27.22 -31.44
N GLU A 540 -9.36 -27.84 -30.96
CA GLU A 540 -9.34 -28.86 -29.91
C GLU A 540 -9.21 -28.27 -28.49
N ALA A 541 -8.50 -27.13 -28.37
CA ALA A 541 -8.25 -26.36 -27.14
C ALA A 541 -8.32 -27.18 -25.81
N PRO A 542 -7.37 -28.11 -25.56
CA PRO A 542 -7.45 -29.06 -24.46
C PRO A 542 -7.40 -28.41 -23.07
N TYR A 543 -6.99 -27.14 -22.99
CA TYR A 543 -6.87 -26.37 -21.77
C TYR A 543 -7.95 -25.28 -21.62
N LEU A 544 -8.92 -25.24 -22.54
CA LEU A 544 -10.01 -24.27 -22.47
C LEU A 544 -10.78 -24.48 -21.17
N PHE A 545 -10.92 -23.40 -20.41
CA PHE A 545 -11.56 -23.34 -19.10
C PHE A 545 -12.95 -22.69 -19.21
N GLU A 546 -13.09 -21.66 -20.05
CA GLU A 546 -14.34 -20.96 -20.30
C GLU A 546 -14.60 -20.70 -21.78
N LEU A 547 -15.85 -20.97 -22.18
CA LEU A 547 -16.37 -20.69 -23.51
C LEU A 547 -17.65 -19.85 -23.37
N LEU A 548 -17.54 -18.55 -23.60
CA LEU A 548 -18.62 -17.57 -23.49
C LEU A 548 -18.89 -16.95 -24.86
N LEU A 549 -19.97 -17.35 -25.51
CA LEU A 549 -20.39 -16.90 -26.83
C LEU A 549 -21.80 -16.29 -26.77
N PRO A 550 -22.04 -15.25 -25.96
CA PRO A 550 -23.36 -14.61 -25.93
C PRO A 550 -23.69 -14.01 -27.30
N ASN A 551 -24.98 -13.99 -27.66
CA ASN A 551 -25.49 -13.49 -28.94
C ASN A 551 -24.89 -14.17 -30.18
N ALA A 552 -24.32 -15.37 -30.03
CA ALA A 552 -23.70 -16.09 -31.14
C ALA A 552 -24.71 -16.41 -32.24
N GLN A 553 -24.26 -16.32 -33.49
CA GLN A 553 -25.02 -16.74 -34.68
C GLN A 553 -24.90 -18.25 -34.94
N THR A 554 -24.33 -18.99 -33.99
CA THR A 554 -24.07 -20.43 -34.06
C THR A 554 -25.34 -21.29 -34.09
N THR A 555 -25.50 -22.11 -35.13
CA THR A 555 -26.60 -23.08 -35.24
C THR A 555 -26.31 -24.36 -34.43
N HIS A 556 -25.04 -24.78 -34.40
CA HIS A 556 -24.54 -25.88 -33.58
C HIS A 556 -23.17 -25.50 -33.01
N LEU A 557 -22.96 -25.65 -31.70
CA LEU A 557 -21.69 -25.34 -31.04
C LEU A 557 -20.50 -26.10 -31.65
N TRP A 558 -20.64 -27.43 -31.80
CA TRP A 558 -19.71 -28.29 -32.53
C TRP A 558 -20.41 -29.59 -32.96
N LYS A 559 -19.98 -30.16 -34.09
CA LYS A 559 -20.55 -31.40 -34.63
C LYS A 559 -19.76 -32.65 -34.26
N GLU A 560 -18.44 -32.53 -34.10
CA GLU A 560 -17.56 -33.63 -33.72
C GLU A 560 -17.29 -33.63 -32.20
N LEU A 561 -16.91 -34.79 -31.65
CA LEU A 561 -16.56 -34.92 -30.23
C LEU A 561 -15.29 -34.13 -29.92
N LYS A 562 -15.45 -32.95 -29.32
CA LYS A 562 -14.34 -32.10 -28.87
C LYS A 562 -13.97 -32.37 -27.42
N GLY A 563 -12.78 -32.93 -27.19
CA GLY A 563 -12.29 -33.35 -25.87
C GLY A 563 -11.86 -32.21 -24.94
N PHE A 564 -12.71 -31.20 -24.72
CA PHE A 564 -12.46 -30.06 -23.84
C PHE A 564 -12.50 -30.45 -22.35
N LYS A 565 -11.51 -31.23 -21.92
CA LYS A 565 -11.46 -31.85 -20.58
C LYS A 565 -11.41 -30.86 -19.42
N LYS A 566 -10.91 -29.63 -19.64
CA LYS A 566 -10.81 -28.60 -18.58
C LYS A 566 -11.96 -27.59 -18.56
N LEU A 567 -12.91 -27.70 -19.49
CA LEU A 567 -13.98 -26.71 -19.66
C LEU A 567 -14.99 -26.81 -18.52
N LYS A 568 -15.20 -25.69 -17.82
CA LYS A 568 -16.12 -25.58 -16.69
C LYS A 568 -17.39 -24.80 -17.00
N VAL A 569 -17.30 -23.81 -17.89
CA VAL A 569 -18.43 -22.93 -18.21
C VAL A 569 -18.63 -22.87 -19.71
N ILE A 570 -19.88 -23.10 -20.12
CA ILE A 570 -20.38 -22.82 -21.46
C ILE A 570 -21.50 -21.80 -21.31
N ASP A 571 -21.36 -20.65 -21.95
CA ASP A 571 -22.41 -19.65 -22.10
C ASP A 571 -22.64 -19.40 -23.59
N VAL A 572 -23.88 -19.62 -24.05
CA VAL A 572 -24.32 -19.29 -25.42
C VAL A 572 -25.62 -18.50 -25.38
N SER A 573 -25.82 -17.76 -24.29
CA SER A 573 -27.03 -17.00 -24.02
C SER A 573 -27.39 -16.07 -25.18
N ASN A 574 -28.70 -15.86 -25.36
CA ASN A 574 -29.29 -15.03 -26.40
C ASN A 574 -28.98 -15.46 -27.84
N SER A 575 -28.39 -16.65 -28.07
CA SER A 575 -28.24 -17.17 -29.42
C SER A 575 -29.61 -17.48 -30.04
N GLN A 576 -29.96 -16.72 -31.08
CA GLN A 576 -31.25 -16.84 -31.77
C GLN A 576 -31.25 -17.92 -32.86
N THR A 577 -30.12 -18.57 -33.11
CA THR A 577 -29.95 -19.57 -34.17
C THR A 577 -29.68 -20.97 -33.65
N LEU A 578 -29.24 -21.12 -32.40
CA LEU A 578 -28.96 -22.42 -31.77
C LEU A 578 -30.22 -23.30 -31.72
N VAL A 579 -30.15 -24.50 -32.32
CA VAL A 579 -31.29 -25.43 -32.39
C VAL A 579 -31.16 -26.57 -31.38
N GLU A 580 -29.95 -27.06 -31.15
CA GLU A 580 -29.66 -28.15 -30.22
C GLU A 580 -28.28 -28.00 -29.57
N THR A 581 -28.10 -28.55 -28.38
CA THR A 581 -26.79 -28.63 -27.74
C THR A 581 -25.96 -29.76 -28.35
N PRO A 582 -24.62 -29.67 -28.35
CA PRO A 582 -23.77 -30.76 -28.84
C PRO A 582 -23.74 -31.92 -27.83
N ASN A 583 -23.08 -33.02 -28.20
CA ASN A 583 -22.76 -34.09 -27.26
C ASN A 583 -21.79 -33.56 -26.18
N LEU A 584 -22.29 -33.47 -24.94
CA LEU A 584 -21.59 -32.95 -23.77
C LEU A 584 -20.74 -34.01 -23.05
N SER A 585 -20.72 -35.27 -23.49
CA SER A 585 -19.87 -36.30 -22.86
C SER A 585 -18.37 -35.98 -22.97
N ALA A 586 -18.00 -35.14 -23.94
CA ALA A 586 -16.62 -34.70 -24.16
C ALA A 586 -16.17 -33.53 -23.25
N VAL A 587 -17.09 -32.97 -22.44
CA VAL A 587 -16.85 -31.92 -21.44
C VAL A 587 -17.18 -32.41 -20.02
N PRO A 588 -16.47 -33.43 -19.51
CA PRO A 588 -16.85 -34.12 -18.27
C PRO A 588 -16.82 -33.24 -17.01
N ASN A 589 -16.07 -32.13 -17.05
CA ASN A 589 -15.87 -31.20 -15.94
C ASN A 589 -16.76 -29.95 -16.02
N LEU A 590 -17.79 -29.95 -16.89
CA LEU A 590 -18.71 -28.83 -17.02
C LEU A 590 -19.50 -28.62 -15.72
N GLU A 591 -19.43 -27.40 -15.18
CA GLU A 591 -20.12 -26.97 -13.97
C GLU A 591 -21.33 -26.08 -14.28
N ARG A 592 -21.24 -25.26 -15.33
CA ARG A 592 -22.28 -24.27 -15.68
C ARG A 592 -22.59 -24.29 -17.18
N LEU A 593 -23.86 -24.46 -17.51
CA LEU A 593 -24.39 -24.38 -18.87
C LEU A 593 -25.45 -23.28 -18.94
N ILE A 594 -25.15 -22.17 -19.62
CA ILE A 594 -25.99 -20.98 -19.70
C ILE A 594 -26.51 -20.86 -21.13
N LEU A 595 -27.82 -21.06 -21.32
CA LEU A 595 -28.52 -21.06 -22.61
C LEU A 595 -29.73 -20.12 -22.59
N CYS A 596 -29.79 -19.18 -21.65
CA CYS A 596 -30.95 -18.30 -21.50
C CYS A 596 -31.22 -17.51 -22.79
N ASN A 597 -32.50 -17.30 -23.11
CA ASN A 597 -33.02 -16.63 -24.29
C ASN A 597 -32.62 -17.25 -25.64
N CYS A 598 -32.20 -18.52 -25.66
CA CYS A 598 -32.06 -19.28 -26.90
C CYS A 598 -33.44 -19.70 -27.43
N THR A 599 -34.13 -18.80 -28.11
CA THR A 599 -35.56 -18.97 -28.49
C THR A 599 -35.81 -20.08 -29.51
N ARG A 600 -34.80 -20.49 -30.28
CA ARG A 600 -34.86 -21.58 -31.27
C ARG A 600 -34.39 -22.92 -30.76
N LEU A 601 -33.87 -22.98 -29.53
CA LEU A 601 -33.39 -24.23 -28.93
C LEU A 601 -34.58 -25.18 -28.75
N LYS A 602 -34.53 -26.34 -29.41
CA LYS A 602 -35.56 -27.37 -29.36
C LYS A 602 -35.21 -28.53 -28.45
N LYS A 603 -33.92 -28.89 -28.40
CA LYS A 603 -33.45 -30.11 -27.73
C LYS A 603 -32.13 -29.89 -27.00
N ILE A 604 -32.01 -30.53 -25.84
CA ILE A 604 -30.74 -30.72 -25.13
C ILE A 604 -30.31 -32.18 -25.30
N ASP A 605 -29.04 -32.40 -25.59
CA ASP A 605 -28.46 -33.72 -25.77
C ASP A 605 -28.48 -34.52 -24.46
N ASN A 606 -28.82 -35.80 -24.54
CA ASN A 606 -29.02 -36.65 -23.35
C ASN A 606 -27.73 -36.86 -22.54
N SER A 607 -26.56 -36.63 -23.13
CA SER A 607 -25.27 -36.71 -22.42
C SER A 607 -25.16 -35.73 -21.24
N ILE A 608 -25.98 -34.67 -21.17
CA ILE A 608 -26.05 -33.76 -20.02
C ILE A 608 -26.28 -34.51 -18.69
N THR A 609 -27.01 -35.62 -18.74
CA THR A 609 -27.31 -36.46 -17.56
C THR A 609 -26.05 -37.11 -16.96
N LYS A 610 -24.99 -37.27 -17.76
CA LYS A 610 -23.73 -37.91 -17.35
C LYS A 610 -22.77 -36.92 -16.66
N LEU A 611 -23.05 -35.62 -16.71
CA LEU A 611 -22.21 -34.59 -16.12
C LEU A 611 -22.36 -34.56 -14.59
N ARG A 612 -21.33 -34.99 -13.88
CA ARG A 612 -21.38 -35.12 -12.42
C ARG A 612 -21.13 -33.81 -11.68
N LEU A 613 -20.31 -32.93 -12.25
CA LEU A 613 -19.92 -31.64 -11.66
C LEU A 613 -20.88 -30.49 -12.01
N LEU A 614 -21.93 -30.76 -12.79
CA LEU A 614 -22.89 -29.74 -13.20
C LEU A 614 -23.62 -29.18 -11.96
N VAL A 615 -23.58 -27.87 -11.79
CA VAL A 615 -24.22 -27.13 -10.69
C VAL A 615 -25.29 -26.19 -11.21
N LEU A 616 -25.14 -25.61 -12.42
CA LEU A 616 -26.12 -24.68 -12.99
C LEU A 616 -26.46 -25.02 -14.44
N VAL A 617 -27.76 -25.02 -14.73
CA VAL A 617 -28.31 -25.02 -16.09
C VAL A 617 -29.34 -23.91 -16.20
N ASP A 618 -29.08 -22.89 -17.02
CA ASP A 618 -30.00 -21.79 -17.25
C ASP A 618 -30.67 -21.89 -18.62
N LEU A 619 -31.98 -22.15 -18.62
CA LEU A 619 -32.84 -22.29 -19.80
C LEU A 619 -33.91 -21.18 -19.85
N THR A 620 -33.73 -20.09 -19.09
CA THR A 620 -34.72 -19.01 -18.99
C THR A 620 -34.98 -18.41 -20.35
N GLY A 621 -36.24 -18.34 -20.80
CA GLY A 621 -36.58 -17.78 -22.11
C GLY A 621 -36.38 -18.72 -23.31
N CYS A 622 -36.06 -20.00 -23.11
CA CYS A 622 -36.02 -21.01 -24.17
C CYS A 622 -37.43 -21.50 -24.54
N VAL A 623 -38.18 -20.67 -25.28
CA VAL A 623 -39.62 -20.87 -25.53
C VAL A 623 -39.99 -22.06 -26.43
N ARG A 624 -39.05 -22.61 -27.21
CA ARG A 624 -39.26 -23.75 -28.13
C ARG A 624 -38.67 -25.06 -27.60
N LEU A 625 -38.12 -25.06 -26.40
CA LEU A 625 -37.48 -26.23 -25.82
C LEU A 625 -38.55 -27.28 -25.50
N GLU A 626 -38.41 -28.46 -26.09
CA GLU A 626 -39.26 -29.59 -25.79
C GLU A 626 -38.82 -30.23 -24.47
N THR A 627 -39.77 -30.58 -23.60
CA THR A 627 -39.47 -31.36 -22.40
C THR A 627 -39.00 -32.75 -22.79
N SER A 628 -37.87 -33.18 -22.25
CA SER A 628 -37.24 -34.47 -22.53
C SER A 628 -36.87 -35.19 -21.23
N GLU A 629 -36.65 -36.51 -21.31
CA GLU A 629 -36.24 -37.35 -20.17
C GLU A 629 -35.00 -36.80 -19.45
N CYS A 630 -34.05 -36.22 -20.19
CA CYS A 630 -32.85 -35.63 -19.59
C CYS A 630 -33.16 -34.40 -18.73
N ILE A 631 -34.15 -33.58 -19.11
CA ILE A 631 -34.58 -32.41 -18.31
C ILE A 631 -35.25 -32.87 -17.01
N ASP A 632 -36.06 -33.92 -17.06
CA ASP A 632 -36.71 -34.45 -15.86
C ASP A 632 -35.70 -35.10 -14.90
N ILE A 633 -34.69 -35.79 -15.44
CA ILE A 633 -33.54 -36.27 -14.64
C ILE A 633 -32.83 -35.08 -13.96
N LEU A 634 -32.57 -33.98 -14.68
CA LEU A 634 -31.92 -32.80 -14.10
C LEU A 634 -32.75 -32.17 -12.98
N LYS A 635 -34.08 -32.08 -13.13
CA LYS A 635 -34.98 -31.60 -12.05
C LYS A 635 -34.89 -32.45 -10.79
N SER A 636 -34.66 -33.75 -10.94
CA SER A 636 -34.56 -34.68 -9.80
C SER A 636 -33.20 -34.62 -9.10
N ARG A 637 -32.19 -33.94 -9.68
CA ARG A 637 -30.85 -33.84 -9.10
C ARG A 637 -30.75 -32.63 -8.16
N PRO A 638 -30.64 -32.84 -6.83
CA PRO A 638 -30.67 -31.75 -5.85
C PRO A 638 -29.45 -30.81 -5.93
N THR A 639 -28.36 -31.25 -6.55
CA THR A 639 -27.11 -30.48 -6.70
C THR A 639 -27.12 -29.56 -7.92
N VAL A 640 -28.13 -29.64 -8.78
CA VAL A 640 -28.23 -28.87 -10.02
C VAL A 640 -29.31 -27.79 -9.87
N GLU A 641 -28.91 -26.54 -9.92
CA GLU A 641 -29.83 -25.42 -10.08
C GLU A 641 -30.29 -25.34 -11.54
N LEU A 642 -31.59 -25.54 -11.78
CA LEU A 642 -32.21 -25.48 -13.10
C LEU A 642 -33.14 -24.28 -13.19
N ARG A 643 -32.80 -23.30 -14.04
CA ARG A 643 -33.59 -22.07 -14.24
C ARG A 643 -34.40 -22.14 -15.53
N GLY A 644 -35.57 -21.49 -15.55
CA GLY A 644 -36.23 -21.12 -16.81
C GLY A 644 -37.32 -22.05 -17.36
N LEU A 645 -37.63 -23.16 -16.70
CA LEU A 645 -38.70 -24.05 -17.15
C LEU A 645 -40.07 -23.54 -16.69
N VAL A 646 -40.74 -22.77 -17.55
CA VAL A 646 -42.18 -22.57 -17.43
C VAL A 646 -42.86 -23.85 -17.90
N LEU A 647 -43.56 -24.54 -17.00
CA LEU A 647 -44.41 -25.68 -17.30
C LEU A 647 -45.41 -25.30 -18.40
N GLN A 648 -45.16 -25.69 -19.66
CA GLN A 648 -46.26 -25.82 -20.62
C GLN A 648 -47.09 -27.02 -20.18
N CYS A 649 -48.05 -26.78 -19.28
CA CYS A 649 -49.13 -27.73 -19.02
C CYS A 649 -49.99 -27.86 -20.29
N ARG A 650 -49.60 -28.75 -21.21
CA ARG A 650 -50.53 -29.35 -22.15
C ARG A 650 -51.10 -30.61 -21.50
N GLN A 651 -52.29 -30.43 -20.92
CA GLN A 651 -53.32 -31.45 -20.65
C GLN A 651 -52.86 -32.76 -19.98
N SER A 652 -52.82 -32.77 -18.63
CA SER A 652 -53.48 -33.84 -17.86
C SER A 652 -53.69 -33.40 -16.40
N LEU A 653 -54.95 -33.45 -15.94
CA LEU A 653 -55.42 -33.03 -14.62
C LEU A 653 -55.00 -34.01 -13.50
N LYS A 654 -53.70 -34.16 -13.23
CA LYS A 654 -53.21 -34.89 -12.02
C LYS A 654 -52.05 -34.22 -11.25
N GLY A 655 -51.66 -32.99 -11.59
CA GLY A 655 -50.49 -32.30 -11.00
C GLY A 655 -50.76 -31.28 -9.88
N ILE A 656 -52.00 -31.12 -9.39
CA ILE A 656 -52.34 -30.02 -8.45
C ILE A 656 -51.81 -30.23 -7.02
N CYS A 657 -51.25 -31.40 -6.67
CA CYS A 657 -50.67 -31.62 -5.34
C CYS A 657 -49.22 -31.11 -5.15
N TYR A 658 -48.49 -30.73 -6.20
CA TYR A 658 -47.07 -30.33 -6.07
C TYR A 658 -46.83 -28.83 -5.88
N ILE A 659 -47.79 -27.97 -6.23
CA ILE A 659 -47.68 -26.51 -6.06
C ILE A 659 -47.67 -26.11 -4.58
N ARG A 660 -48.22 -26.95 -3.69
CA ARG A 660 -48.26 -26.66 -2.25
C ARG A 660 -46.91 -26.83 -1.53
N LYS A 661 -45.97 -27.62 -2.08
CA LYS A 661 -44.59 -27.73 -1.54
C LYS A 661 -43.65 -26.66 -2.12
N PHE A 662 -43.94 -26.14 -3.31
CA PHE A 662 -43.13 -25.10 -3.95
C PHE A 662 -43.23 -23.75 -3.19
N PHE A 663 -44.39 -23.42 -2.61
CA PHE A 663 -44.56 -22.23 -1.78
C PHE A 663 -44.00 -22.36 -0.36
N HIS A 664 -43.80 -23.58 0.17
CA HIS A 664 -43.29 -23.73 1.54
C HIS A 664 -41.78 -23.49 1.64
N PHE A 665 -41.03 -23.64 0.54
CA PHE A 665 -39.59 -23.38 0.52
C PHE A 665 -39.27 -21.89 0.34
N PHE A 666 -40.14 -21.13 -0.34
CA PHE A 666 -39.95 -19.69 -0.57
C PHE A 666 -40.17 -18.82 0.67
N PHE A 667 -40.84 -19.33 1.72
CA PHE A 667 -41.05 -18.62 2.99
C PHE A 667 -40.10 -19.05 4.12
N LYS A 668 -39.05 -19.84 3.85
CA LYS A 668 -38.06 -20.26 4.88
C LYS A 668 -36.64 -19.72 4.70
N ILE A 669 -36.44 -18.81 3.74
CA ILE A 669 -35.21 -18.02 3.56
C ILE A 669 -35.55 -16.52 3.61
N GLN A 670 -36.44 -16.14 4.54
CA GLN A 670 -36.68 -14.74 4.87
C GLN A 670 -36.88 -14.49 6.39
N ASP A 671 -36.53 -15.46 7.25
CA ASP A 671 -36.55 -15.33 8.72
C ASP A 671 -35.20 -15.70 9.36
N HIS A 672 -34.09 -15.24 8.77
CA HIS A 672 -32.80 -15.14 9.46
C HIS A 672 -31.98 -13.91 9.01
N PHE A 673 -32.67 -12.78 8.85
CA PHE A 673 -32.07 -11.45 8.95
C PHE A 673 -33.07 -10.51 9.63
N VAL A 674 -33.06 -10.55 10.96
CA VAL A 674 -33.23 -9.38 11.84
C VAL A 674 -32.03 -9.38 12.76
#